data_AF-A0A2E7H3B7-F1
#
_entry.id   AF-A0A2E7H3B7-F1
#
_cell.length_a   1.000
_cell.length_b   1.000
_cell.length_c   1.000
_cell.angle_alpha   90.00
_cell.angle_beta   90.00
_cell.angle_gamma   90.00
#
_symmetry.space_group_name_H-M   'P 1'
#
loop_
_entity.id
_entity.type
_entity.pdbx_description
1 polymer ?
#
loop_
_entity_poly.entity_id
_entity_poly.type
_entity_poly.pdbx_seq_one_letter_code
_entity_poly.pdbx_strand_id
1 'polypeptide(L)'
;MQDHLFMRWPFKKNTTSNKDEARRHYNSKNYDEAEPFLEAMLSDNANDLWALDVLSRLFMNTARHGEAVVLMQRAIASNPKPEYLRRLIHAGCISGDCSIVMRAASRITWTSTDEELLSRMFETFWHEQSCRAFFLQSNWDMDIPFPIFVQAKEHFESGDVEGGIELLNSLMSREVVNESTLMFARQVCESLGQIEMAHNLWVNYLGKIDGELSKKRSLAKRLKHAKRFDESAQIASVVLQEDPNDLQMLEILTEIGYRTKTPQLALDAYHRLNELGEVKLYHLRRFANAAINHGSVQDILLASKRLVELGVDAKATIRNSYLKLCELGQKEEAEHLLGLIEGTLLETDLMAARMLEEGDAASALDILDGALASHSESISFLMRKGIALESMGKLEDAIRMFERVLEINKNHQSALQRRLKCGIKIWSEEKYSFEITKATKEFPNNLNHQFARLNFVLSVLKDFDLALEIVQTCLNHHPNNQRSQLYFALVNSWLGNHQTARNTISKCLVRWPESNDVYITASQIEKNAGQAQMQIKHINNMLELHGLAPVTSTSPVNAITPRYLSTDVSKFVDDDRLVSIIMTTYKRDPLLDSAIASILNQTYRNVELLIVDDCSPDDNFTYLQTLKQTDDRIRVFQMNENGGTYLAKNFGISQANGTFIGFMDSDDYCHAQRIEMQVDSLSSNPEAVGITHDYFRIDENSDVEFRGIGALRMACISLLIRREVVDEIGYFDSLRVGADTEYIERIEAYYGNERRLRMSVPSMFMMLHNSSLTGGGPFHISWRSVSGHRLNHHCSFRLWHKKIKSGIASPYLPRRLSIRPFEVPDAMKSKHHVWETGMPLFSEMIRKRNHDWWKAKKPVWQKKLSPKLAGRSFVEDLGLKVPVLYWEGKECQDIPELAQLPRNFVIKPEKGWNSNNVYCMKDGMDILTHQAYTREHLVRALSEDEFIRQNQPIIMIEELLEPEPKQLSDGLPRDFKFYCFGEEIAMVHVALRKSEVNKSLNEHQYYDENFKLMPGKIMEKRDQGQDPIQRPDCWQEMIESVRTIGAALGMYMRIDMFATSRGAVFGEFTPTPHGGNGYTEYADKYLGSFWNGEEGVQ
;
A
#
# COMPACT_ATOMS: atom_id res chain seq x y z
N MET A 1 52.60 82.09 -48.36
CA MET A 1 52.10 83.45 -48.66
C MET A 1 50.61 83.34 -48.87
N GLN A 2 49.74 84.17 -48.35
CA GLN A 2 49.79 85.16 -47.27
C GLN A 2 48.33 85.63 -47.17
N ASP A 3 47.93 86.01 -45.96
CA ASP A 3 46.95 87.06 -45.69
C ASP A 3 45.46 86.80 -45.91
N HIS A 4 44.84 86.47 -44.76
CA HIS A 4 43.68 87.17 -44.20
C HIS A 4 43.37 88.55 -44.81
N LEU A 5 42.10 88.82 -45.16
CA LEU A 5 41.23 89.72 -44.38
C LEU A 5 39.85 90.01 -45.05
N PHE A 6 38.87 90.18 -44.16
CA PHE A 6 37.58 90.89 -44.26
C PHE A 6 36.26 90.14 -44.58
N MET A 7 35.64 89.73 -43.46
CA MET A 7 34.27 90.04 -43.01
C MET A 7 33.07 89.75 -43.95
N ARG A 8 32.34 88.70 -43.60
CA ARG A 8 30.86 88.72 -43.57
C ARG A 8 30.36 88.17 -42.23
N TRP A 9 29.48 88.97 -41.63
CA TRP A 9 28.66 88.73 -40.44
C TRP A 9 28.04 87.31 -40.44
N PRO A 10 28.21 86.49 -39.38
CA PRO A 10 27.56 85.19 -39.33
C PRO A 10 26.13 85.31 -38.80
N PHE A 11 25.23 84.66 -39.51
CA PHE A 11 23.87 84.33 -39.09
C PHE A 11 23.87 83.62 -37.73
N LYS A 12 22.86 83.91 -36.91
CA LYS A 12 22.54 83.23 -35.63
C LYS A 12 22.74 81.71 -35.72
N LYS A 13 23.71 81.16 -35.00
CA LYS A 13 23.60 79.79 -34.49
C LYS A 13 22.52 79.83 -33.41
N ASN A 14 21.40 79.15 -33.64
CA ASN A 14 20.44 78.81 -32.59
C ASN A 14 21.22 78.06 -31.50
N THR A 15 21.50 78.71 -30.38
CA THR A 15 21.84 78.03 -29.13
C THR A 15 20.60 77.23 -28.75
N THR A 16 20.58 75.93 -29.03
CA THR A 16 19.58 75.02 -28.48
C THR A 16 19.61 75.15 -26.96
N SER A 17 18.44 75.30 -26.33
CA SER A 17 18.35 75.40 -24.89
C SER A 17 18.90 74.12 -24.24
N ASN A 18 19.52 74.22 -23.05
CA ASN A 18 19.87 73.04 -22.24
C ASN A 18 18.69 72.07 -22.10
N LYS A 19 17.46 72.60 -22.10
CA LYS A 19 16.21 71.83 -22.11
C LYS A 19 16.01 70.99 -23.38
N ASP A 20 16.34 71.53 -24.54
CA ASP A 20 16.16 70.86 -25.83
C ASP A 20 17.24 69.78 -26.05
N GLU A 21 18.48 70.05 -25.64
CA GLU A 21 19.57 69.06 -25.66
C GLU A 21 19.30 67.92 -24.67
N ALA A 22 18.96 68.23 -23.42
CA ALA A 22 18.58 67.22 -22.42
C ALA A 22 17.44 66.32 -22.92
N ARG A 23 16.40 66.91 -23.52
CA ARG A 23 15.26 66.15 -24.07
C ARG A 23 15.67 65.25 -25.24
N ARG A 24 16.56 65.70 -26.12
CA ARG A 24 17.04 64.94 -27.27
C ARG A 24 17.86 63.72 -26.82
N HIS A 25 18.81 63.91 -25.91
CA HIS A 25 19.64 62.83 -25.38
C HIS A 25 18.81 61.84 -24.54
N TYR A 26 17.92 62.34 -23.68
CA TYR A 26 17.04 61.49 -22.86
C TYR A 26 16.11 60.61 -23.71
N ASN A 27 15.46 61.17 -24.74
CA ASN A 27 14.58 60.40 -25.63
C ASN A 27 15.34 59.36 -26.47
N SER A 28 16.63 59.60 -26.72
CA SER A 28 17.51 58.66 -27.42
C SER A 28 18.11 57.59 -26.49
N LYS A 29 17.74 57.60 -25.19
CA LYS A 29 18.28 56.75 -24.12
C LYS A 29 19.80 56.92 -23.87
N ASN A 30 20.40 58.03 -24.31
CA ASN A 30 21.77 58.41 -23.99
C ASN A 30 21.79 59.16 -22.65
N TYR A 31 21.60 58.44 -21.55
CA TYR A 31 21.43 59.04 -20.23
C TYR A 31 22.68 59.80 -19.74
N ASP A 32 23.88 59.27 -20.00
CA ASP A 32 25.16 59.90 -19.62
C ASP A 32 25.36 61.28 -20.29
N GLU A 33 24.83 61.45 -21.50
CA GLU A 33 24.89 62.74 -22.22
C GLU A 33 23.76 63.69 -21.82
N ALA A 34 22.63 63.18 -21.31
CA ALA A 34 21.49 63.99 -20.91
C ALA A 34 21.64 64.59 -19.50
N GLU A 35 22.33 63.89 -18.60
CA GLU A 35 22.50 64.26 -17.19
C GLU A 35 23.17 65.64 -16.99
N PRO A 36 24.32 65.96 -17.63
CA PRO A 36 25.00 67.25 -17.41
C PRO A 36 24.14 68.48 -17.78
N PHE A 37 23.30 68.35 -18.82
CA PHE A 37 22.39 69.43 -19.22
C PHE A 37 21.25 69.62 -18.21
N LEU A 38 20.76 68.54 -17.60
CA LEU A 38 19.73 68.59 -16.56
C LEU A 38 20.31 69.17 -15.25
N GLU A 39 21.53 68.81 -14.88
CA GLU A 39 22.23 69.38 -13.72
C GLU A 39 22.54 70.87 -13.91
N ALA A 40 22.94 71.29 -15.12
CA ALA A 40 23.13 72.70 -15.45
C ALA A 40 21.82 73.50 -15.29
N MET A 41 20.69 72.95 -15.75
CA MET A 41 19.37 73.59 -15.54
C MET A 41 19.00 73.70 -14.06
N LEU A 42 19.33 72.70 -13.24
CA LEU A 42 19.09 72.74 -11.78
C LEU A 42 20.07 73.65 -11.05
N SER A 43 21.23 73.94 -11.64
CA SER A 43 22.18 74.93 -11.12
C SER A 43 21.68 76.36 -11.37
N ASP A 44 21.08 76.61 -12.54
CA ASP A 44 20.47 77.90 -12.90
C ASP A 44 19.16 78.16 -12.14
N ASN A 45 18.32 77.12 -11.97
CA ASN A 45 17.11 77.16 -11.17
C ASN A 45 16.92 75.86 -10.39
N ALA A 46 17.24 75.90 -9.10
CA ALA A 46 17.16 74.75 -8.21
C ALA A 46 15.77 74.12 -8.08
N ASN A 47 14.69 74.80 -8.49
CA ASN A 47 13.32 74.29 -8.44
C ASN A 47 12.68 74.14 -9.82
N ASP A 48 13.48 74.03 -10.90
CA ASP A 48 12.94 73.71 -12.23
C ASP A 48 12.29 72.32 -12.22
N LEU A 49 10.95 72.30 -12.21
CA LEU A 49 10.15 71.07 -12.11
C LEU A 49 10.36 70.11 -13.27
N TRP A 50 10.69 70.61 -14.48
CA TRP A 50 10.92 69.75 -15.63
C TRP A 50 12.28 69.07 -15.51
N ALA A 51 13.32 69.81 -15.11
CA ALA A 51 14.64 69.24 -14.91
C ALA A 51 14.65 68.25 -13.74
N LEU A 52 13.98 68.56 -12.61
CA LEU A 52 13.84 67.63 -11.48
C LEU A 52 13.12 66.33 -11.88
N ASP A 53 12.06 66.42 -12.69
CA ASP A 53 11.28 65.26 -13.11
C ASP A 53 11.97 64.39 -14.18
N VAL A 54 12.71 65.00 -15.11
CA VAL A 54 13.45 64.23 -16.13
C VAL A 54 14.70 63.60 -15.52
N LEU A 55 15.43 64.31 -14.66
CA LEU A 55 16.63 63.80 -14.01
C LEU A 55 16.33 62.66 -13.02
N SER A 56 15.24 62.78 -12.26
CA SER A 56 14.80 61.69 -11.38
C SER A 56 14.41 60.43 -12.17
N ARG A 57 13.74 60.56 -13.33
CA ARG A 57 13.47 59.41 -14.21
C ARG A 57 14.74 58.83 -14.83
N LEU A 58 15.71 59.67 -15.17
CA LEU A 58 17.03 59.23 -15.63
C LEU A 58 17.69 58.36 -14.56
N PHE A 59 17.76 58.85 -13.32
CA PHE A 59 18.32 58.12 -12.19
C PHE A 59 17.58 56.80 -11.91
N MET A 60 16.26 56.75 -12.07
CA MET A 60 15.52 55.50 -11.99
C MET A 60 15.91 54.51 -13.09
N ASN A 61 16.13 54.98 -14.33
CA ASN A 61 16.52 54.12 -15.46
C ASN A 61 17.98 53.63 -15.35
N THR A 62 18.83 54.33 -14.62
CA THR A 62 20.24 53.97 -14.39
C THR A 62 20.46 53.34 -12.99
N ALA A 63 19.41 52.86 -12.34
CA ALA A 63 19.43 52.22 -11.02
C ALA A 63 19.93 53.08 -9.83
N ARG A 64 19.98 54.42 -9.98
CA ARG A 64 20.35 55.40 -8.94
C ARG A 64 19.12 55.86 -8.12
N HIS A 65 18.37 54.91 -7.57
CA HIS A 65 17.06 55.17 -6.96
C HIS A 65 17.10 56.09 -5.73
N GLY A 66 18.17 56.03 -4.91
CA GLY A 66 18.32 56.92 -3.75
C GLY A 66 18.43 58.40 -4.13
N GLU A 67 19.13 58.70 -5.22
CA GLU A 67 19.26 60.07 -5.74
C GLU A 67 17.96 60.55 -6.37
N ALA A 68 17.23 59.65 -7.06
CA ALA A 68 15.90 59.94 -7.59
C ALA A 68 14.90 60.32 -6.49
N VAL A 69 14.96 59.67 -5.31
CA VAL A 69 14.12 60.00 -4.14
C VAL A 69 14.34 61.45 -3.68
N VAL A 70 15.59 61.90 -3.58
CA VAL A 70 15.95 63.27 -3.16
C VAL A 70 15.41 64.30 -4.15
N LEU A 71 15.58 64.06 -5.45
CA LEU A 71 15.06 64.95 -6.49
C LEU A 71 13.53 65.00 -6.51
N MET A 72 12.87 63.86 -6.32
CA MET A 72 11.41 63.79 -6.25
C MET A 72 10.85 64.52 -5.03
N GLN A 73 11.49 64.43 -3.87
CA GLN A 73 11.09 65.20 -2.68
C GLN A 73 11.13 66.71 -2.93
N ARG A 74 12.17 67.20 -3.64
CA ARG A 74 12.27 68.61 -4.05
C ARG A 74 11.16 69.00 -5.04
N ALA A 75 10.87 68.14 -6.00
CA ALA A 75 9.79 68.36 -6.97
C ALA A 75 8.41 68.42 -6.28
N ILE A 76 8.15 67.53 -5.33
CA ILE A 76 6.90 67.46 -4.57
C ILE A 76 6.74 68.66 -3.61
N ALA A 77 7.82 69.13 -2.99
CA ALA A 77 7.78 70.32 -2.14
C ALA A 77 7.40 71.58 -2.94
N SER A 78 7.81 71.65 -4.20
CA SER A 78 7.50 72.76 -5.11
C SER A 78 6.12 72.62 -5.77
N ASN A 79 5.74 71.39 -6.15
CA ASN A 79 4.45 71.10 -6.78
C ASN A 79 4.04 69.64 -6.52
N PRO A 80 3.15 69.38 -5.54
CA PRO A 80 2.77 68.03 -5.15
C PRO A 80 1.78 67.41 -6.15
N LYS A 81 2.28 67.01 -7.32
CA LYS A 81 1.48 66.26 -8.29
C LYS A 81 1.37 64.78 -7.89
N PRO A 82 0.20 64.14 -8.10
CA PRO A 82 0.04 62.71 -7.85
C PRO A 82 1.05 61.82 -8.60
N GLU A 83 1.46 62.19 -9.81
CA GLU A 83 2.48 61.44 -10.58
C GLU A 83 3.86 61.44 -9.92
N TYR A 84 4.26 62.56 -9.31
CA TYR A 84 5.53 62.66 -8.59
C TYR A 84 5.49 61.86 -7.29
N LEU A 85 4.35 61.86 -6.60
CA LEU A 85 4.14 61.02 -5.42
C LEU A 85 4.22 59.52 -5.77
N ARG A 86 3.60 59.08 -6.87
CA ARG A 86 3.68 57.68 -7.35
C ARG A 86 5.11 57.26 -7.71
N ARG A 87 5.86 58.12 -8.40
CA ARG A 87 7.27 57.86 -8.73
C ARG A 87 8.18 57.86 -7.50
N LEU A 88 7.93 58.76 -6.54
CA LEU A 88 8.62 58.77 -5.25
C LEU A 88 8.41 57.45 -4.50
N ILE A 89 7.17 56.94 -4.46
CA ILE A 89 6.87 55.64 -3.87
C ILE A 89 7.63 54.52 -4.59
N HIS A 90 7.62 54.51 -5.92
CA HIS A 90 8.32 53.48 -6.70
C HIS A 90 9.83 53.47 -6.43
N ALA A 91 10.48 54.64 -6.47
CA ALA A 91 11.90 54.77 -6.17
C ALA A 91 12.20 54.45 -4.70
N GLY A 92 11.33 54.87 -3.78
CA GLY A 92 11.43 54.61 -2.34
C GLY A 92 11.32 53.14 -1.97
N CYS A 93 10.47 52.37 -2.66
CA CYS A 93 10.40 50.91 -2.51
C CYS A 93 11.71 50.23 -2.92
N ILE A 94 12.38 50.71 -3.97
CA ILE A 94 13.65 50.12 -4.42
C ILE A 94 14.81 50.54 -3.51
N SER A 95 14.81 51.79 -3.01
CA SER A 95 15.83 52.28 -2.09
C SER A 95 15.63 51.86 -0.63
N GLY A 96 14.46 51.31 -0.28
CA GLY A 96 14.14 50.80 1.06
C GLY A 96 13.72 51.83 2.11
N ASP A 97 13.26 53.03 1.73
CA ASP A 97 12.83 54.07 2.70
C ASP A 97 11.32 54.02 2.98
N CYS A 98 10.92 53.26 3.99
CA CYS A 98 9.51 53.08 4.38
C CYS A 98 8.85 54.40 4.83
N SER A 99 9.56 55.26 5.56
CA SER A 99 9.00 56.50 6.13
C SER A 99 8.60 57.50 5.05
N ILE A 100 9.43 57.64 4.01
CA ILE A 100 9.12 58.49 2.86
C ILE A 100 7.95 57.92 2.09
N VAL A 101 7.96 56.61 1.84
CA VAL A 101 6.92 55.90 1.08
C VAL A 101 5.55 56.05 1.76
N MET A 102 5.45 55.79 3.07
CA MET A 102 4.16 55.88 3.78
C MET A 102 3.63 57.32 3.88
N ARG A 103 4.52 58.32 4.02
CA ARG A 103 4.12 59.75 3.97
C ARG A 103 3.64 60.19 2.58
N ALA A 104 4.20 59.63 1.51
CA ALA A 104 3.75 59.90 0.16
C ALA A 104 2.42 59.18 -0.14
N ALA A 105 2.30 57.92 0.31
CA ALA A 105 1.14 57.06 0.10
C ALA A 105 -0.15 57.64 0.72
N SER A 106 -0.06 58.27 1.90
CA SER A 106 -1.21 58.91 2.56
C SER A 106 -1.74 60.17 1.86
N ARG A 107 -1.01 60.68 0.86
CA ARG A 107 -1.37 61.89 0.09
C ARG A 107 -1.89 61.57 -1.33
N ILE A 108 -1.99 60.30 -1.68
CA ILE A 108 -2.47 59.83 -2.99
C ILE A 108 -3.91 59.37 -2.87
N THR A 109 -4.75 59.76 -3.82
CA THR A 109 -6.00 59.06 -4.12
C THR A 109 -5.68 57.87 -5.02
N TRP A 110 -5.79 56.67 -4.45
CA TRP A 110 -5.47 55.42 -5.13
C TRP A 110 -6.54 55.04 -6.15
N THR A 111 -6.12 54.39 -7.24
CA THR A 111 -7.00 53.93 -8.33
C THR A 111 -6.60 52.51 -8.76
N SER A 112 -7.43 51.84 -9.56
CA SER A 112 -7.14 50.48 -10.05
C SER A 112 -5.85 50.35 -10.87
N THR A 113 -5.35 51.45 -11.46
CA THR A 113 -4.06 51.45 -12.18
C THR A 113 -2.83 51.44 -11.26
N ASP A 114 -3.03 51.63 -9.94
CA ASP A 114 -1.95 51.74 -8.96
C ASP A 114 -1.62 50.42 -8.23
N GLU A 115 -2.32 49.33 -8.56
CA GLU A 115 -2.15 48.04 -7.86
C GLU A 115 -0.73 47.50 -7.90
N GLU A 116 0.02 47.69 -8.99
CA GLU A 116 1.42 47.24 -9.04
C GLU A 116 2.29 47.98 -8.01
N LEU A 117 2.00 49.26 -7.80
CA LEU A 117 2.70 50.08 -6.83
C LEU A 117 2.35 49.67 -5.40
N LEU A 118 1.06 49.38 -5.14
CA LEU A 118 0.59 48.83 -3.86
C LEU A 118 1.17 47.45 -3.56
N SER A 119 1.20 46.56 -4.55
CA SER A 119 1.84 45.22 -4.44
C SER A 119 3.31 45.35 -4.08
N ARG A 120 4.03 46.27 -4.72
CA ARG A 120 5.44 46.52 -4.43
C ARG A 120 5.65 47.08 -3.02
N MET A 121 4.81 48.01 -2.58
CA MET A 121 4.85 48.51 -1.19
C MET A 121 4.65 47.39 -0.18
N PHE A 122 3.68 46.52 -0.42
CA PHE A 122 3.42 45.35 0.41
C PHE A 122 4.65 44.42 0.44
N GLU A 123 5.15 44.01 -0.72
CA GLU A 123 6.32 43.11 -0.83
C GLU A 123 7.56 43.66 -0.14
N THR A 124 7.83 44.97 -0.27
CA THR A 124 9.01 45.59 0.33
C THR A 124 8.86 45.81 1.84
N PHE A 125 7.71 46.31 2.30
CA PHE A 125 7.59 46.91 3.64
C PHE A 125 6.58 46.23 4.58
N TRP A 126 6.00 45.07 4.24
CA TRP A 126 5.00 44.42 5.10
C TRP A 126 5.46 44.16 6.54
N HIS A 127 6.77 44.00 6.77
CA HIS A 127 7.34 43.81 8.11
C HIS A 127 7.29 45.06 9.00
N GLU A 128 7.09 46.26 8.41
CA GLU A 128 7.01 47.53 9.12
C GLU A 128 5.59 47.80 9.64
N GLN A 129 5.49 48.24 10.90
CA GLN A 129 4.19 48.50 11.54
C GLN A 129 3.38 49.59 10.82
N SER A 130 4.06 50.61 10.28
CA SER A 130 3.44 51.69 9.51
C SER A 130 2.79 51.21 8.22
N CYS A 131 3.42 50.24 7.53
CA CYS A 131 2.87 49.60 6.33
C CYS A 131 1.65 48.75 6.67
N ARG A 132 1.73 47.91 7.71
CA ARG A 132 0.59 47.10 8.16
C ARG A 132 -0.61 47.97 8.54
N ALA A 133 -0.39 49.04 9.31
CA ALA A 133 -1.44 49.98 9.66
C ALA A 133 -2.07 50.64 8.42
N PHE A 134 -1.26 51.04 7.44
CA PHE A 134 -1.75 51.63 6.19
C PHE A 134 -2.70 50.69 5.44
N PHE A 135 -2.36 49.40 5.29
CA PHE A 135 -3.24 48.45 4.59
C PHE A 135 -4.46 48.05 5.42
N LEU A 136 -4.31 47.83 6.73
CA LEU A 136 -5.36 47.24 7.57
C LEU A 136 -6.36 48.25 8.13
N GLN A 137 -5.95 49.50 8.38
CA GLN A 137 -6.81 50.50 9.03
C GLN A 137 -7.46 51.48 8.03
N SER A 138 -7.01 51.47 6.77
CA SER A 138 -7.60 52.30 5.72
C SER A 138 -8.89 51.67 5.19
N ASN A 139 -9.87 52.52 4.89
CA ASN A 139 -11.08 52.10 4.18
C ASN A 139 -10.81 52.12 2.67
N TRP A 140 -10.57 50.95 2.08
CA TRP A 140 -10.22 50.83 0.67
C TRP A 140 -11.46 50.75 -0.22
N ASP A 141 -11.36 51.34 -1.41
CA ASP A 141 -12.37 51.18 -2.45
C ASP A 141 -12.35 49.74 -2.98
N MET A 142 -13.54 49.15 -3.12
CA MET A 142 -13.76 47.80 -3.65
C MET A 142 -13.32 47.66 -5.11
N ASP A 143 -13.19 48.77 -5.85
CA ASP A 143 -12.61 48.82 -7.20
C ASP A 143 -11.07 48.71 -7.21
N ILE A 144 -10.44 48.62 -6.03
CA ILE A 144 -9.00 48.35 -5.85
C ILE A 144 -8.84 47.02 -5.07
N PRO A 145 -8.92 45.87 -5.74
CA PRO A 145 -8.87 44.55 -5.09
C PRO A 145 -7.65 44.26 -4.20
N PHE A 146 -6.45 44.72 -4.57
CA PHE A 146 -5.21 44.27 -3.90
C PHE A 146 -5.18 44.47 -2.36
N PRO A 147 -5.47 45.67 -1.80
CA PRO A 147 -5.52 45.87 -0.34
C PRO A 147 -6.57 45.04 0.39
N ILE A 148 -7.67 44.68 -0.26
CA ILE A 148 -8.72 43.87 0.34
C ILE A 148 -8.26 42.41 0.44
N PHE A 149 -7.51 41.89 -0.55
CA PHE A 149 -6.81 40.62 -0.41
C PHE A 149 -5.79 40.63 0.73
N VAL A 150 -5.13 41.77 0.99
CA VAL A 150 -4.21 41.92 2.12
C VAL A 150 -4.96 41.86 3.46
N GLN A 151 -6.12 42.52 3.56
CA GLN A 151 -6.99 42.44 4.74
C GLN A 151 -7.52 41.02 4.96
N ALA A 152 -8.04 40.36 3.93
CA ALA A 152 -8.50 38.98 4.01
C ALA A 152 -7.39 38.01 4.46
N LYS A 153 -6.16 38.22 3.97
CA LYS A 153 -4.99 37.47 4.43
C LYS A 153 -4.73 37.66 5.93
N GLU A 154 -4.85 38.87 6.45
CA GLU A 154 -4.65 39.13 7.89
C GLU A 154 -5.73 38.48 8.75
N HIS A 155 -6.98 38.48 8.30
CA HIS A 155 -8.07 37.74 8.95
C HIS A 155 -7.72 36.24 9.05
N PHE A 156 -7.24 35.64 7.97
CA PHE A 156 -6.73 34.26 7.99
C PHE A 156 -5.55 34.06 8.96
N GLU A 157 -4.56 34.96 8.95
CA GLU A 157 -3.39 34.87 9.83
C GLU A 157 -3.75 35.06 11.32
N SER A 158 -4.79 35.84 11.63
CA SER A 158 -5.30 36.02 12.99
C SER A 158 -6.19 34.86 13.49
N GLY A 159 -6.68 34.01 12.57
CA GLY A 159 -7.56 32.87 12.89
C GLY A 159 -9.04 33.15 12.66
N ASP A 160 -9.40 34.36 12.25
CA ASP A 160 -10.74 34.75 11.80
C ASP A 160 -10.94 34.36 10.33
N VAL A 161 -11.12 33.06 10.09
CA VAL A 161 -11.34 32.53 8.74
C VAL A 161 -12.63 33.10 8.12
N GLU A 162 -13.71 33.17 8.90
CA GLU A 162 -15.02 33.61 8.42
C GLU A 162 -14.97 35.06 7.94
N GLY A 163 -14.39 35.98 8.73
CA GLY A 163 -14.20 37.36 8.30
C GLY A 163 -13.32 37.50 7.06
N GLY A 164 -12.32 36.62 6.90
CA GLY A 164 -11.51 36.55 5.68
C GLY A 164 -12.32 36.12 4.45
N ILE A 165 -13.19 35.12 4.59
CA ILE A 165 -14.07 34.65 3.52
C ILE A 165 -15.11 35.72 3.15
N GLU A 166 -15.70 36.42 4.13
CA GLU A 166 -16.64 37.52 3.88
C GLU A 166 -16.01 38.63 3.03
N LEU A 167 -14.78 39.02 3.36
CA LEU A 167 -14.01 39.98 2.57
C LEU A 167 -13.75 39.48 1.15
N LEU A 168 -13.40 38.20 0.96
CA LEU A 168 -13.23 37.64 -0.38
C LEU A 168 -14.53 37.62 -1.18
N ASN A 169 -15.65 37.25 -0.55
CA ASN A 169 -16.95 37.20 -1.21
C ASN A 169 -17.39 38.57 -1.74
N SER A 170 -17.00 39.64 -1.05
CA SER A 170 -17.26 41.01 -1.51
C SER A 170 -16.54 41.40 -2.81
N LEU A 171 -15.54 40.62 -3.24
CA LEU A 171 -14.75 40.81 -4.47
C LEU A 171 -15.20 39.94 -5.65
N MET A 172 -16.20 39.06 -5.51
CA MET A 172 -16.54 38.00 -6.49
C MET A 172 -16.83 38.47 -7.93
N SER A 173 -17.13 39.75 -8.16
CA SER A 173 -17.45 40.31 -9.49
C SER A 173 -16.35 41.19 -10.09
N ARG A 174 -15.20 41.33 -9.41
CA ARG A 174 -14.17 42.31 -9.78
C ARG A 174 -13.04 41.67 -10.55
N GLU A 175 -12.60 42.35 -11.61
CA GLU A 175 -11.53 41.86 -12.46
C GLU A 175 -10.16 42.21 -11.90
N VAL A 176 -9.25 41.23 -11.87
CA VAL A 176 -7.84 41.47 -11.62
C VAL A 176 -7.14 41.74 -12.95
N VAL A 177 -6.41 42.85 -13.04
CA VAL A 177 -5.79 43.34 -14.28
C VAL A 177 -4.28 43.09 -14.33
N ASN A 178 -3.65 42.82 -13.17
CA ASN A 178 -2.20 42.68 -13.01
C ASN A 178 -1.78 41.26 -12.59
N GLU A 179 -0.68 40.76 -13.17
CA GLU A 179 -0.03 39.49 -12.82
C GLU A 179 0.32 39.39 -11.33
N SER A 180 0.87 40.45 -10.72
CA SER A 180 1.27 40.41 -9.30
C SER A 180 0.06 40.34 -8.37
N THR A 181 -0.98 41.13 -8.64
CA THR A 181 -2.26 41.05 -7.90
C THR A 181 -2.88 39.67 -8.06
N LEU A 182 -2.88 39.10 -9.27
CA LEU A 182 -3.43 37.78 -9.53
C LEU A 182 -2.71 36.71 -8.70
N MET A 183 -1.38 36.72 -8.69
CA MET A 183 -0.59 35.75 -7.95
C MET A 183 -0.87 35.82 -6.44
N PHE A 184 -0.95 37.04 -5.89
CA PHE A 184 -1.27 37.25 -4.48
C PHE A 184 -2.73 36.89 -4.15
N ALA A 185 -3.68 37.36 -4.94
CA ALA A 185 -5.10 37.09 -4.79
C ALA A 185 -5.40 35.58 -4.80
N ARG A 186 -4.82 34.85 -5.76
CA ARG A 186 -4.95 33.40 -5.82
C ARG A 186 -4.40 32.73 -4.57
N GLN A 187 -3.21 33.14 -4.11
CA GLN A 187 -2.63 32.60 -2.89
C GLN A 187 -3.54 32.82 -1.65
N VAL A 188 -4.17 33.99 -1.55
CA VAL A 188 -5.10 34.31 -0.44
C VAL A 188 -6.40 33.51 -0.56
N CYS A 189 -7.00 33.46 -1.74
CA CYS A 189 -8.21 32.67 -2.01
C CYS A 189 -7.98 31.19 -1.71
N GLU A 190 -6.87 30.62 -2.19
CA GLU A 190 -6.45 29.24 -1.92
C GLU A 190 -6.24 29.00 -0.41
N SER A 191 -5.66 29.96 0.31
CA SER A 191 -5.46 29.84 1.77
C SER A 191 -6.77 29.86 2.55
N LEU A 192 -7.77 30.57 2.08
CA LEU A 192 -9.12 30.68 2.65
C LEU A 192 -10.11 29.65 2.08
N GLY A 193 -9.64 28.67 1.31
CA GLY A 193 -10.47 27.59 0.74
C GLY A 193 -11.37 28.03 -0.43
N GLN A 194 -11.22 29.26 -0.94
CA GLN A 194 -12.00 29.81 -2.05
C GLN A 194 -11.37 29.40 -3.41
N ILE A 195 -11.31 28.09 -3.68
CA ILE A 195 -10.65 27.53 -4.88
C ILE A 195 -11.33 27.98 -6.17
N GLU A 196 -12.66 27.99 -6.21
CA GLU A 196 -13.42 28.42 -7.39
C GLU A 196 -13.14 29.88 -7.74
N MET A 197 -13.09 30.76 -6.73
CA MET A 197 -12.70 32.15 -6.92
C MET A 197 -11.26 32.27 -7.45
N ALA A 198 -10.31 31.52 -6.88
CA ALA A 198 -8.93 31.51 -7.37
C ALA A 198 -8.83 31.05 -8.83
N HIS A 199 -9.67 30.08 -9.24
CA HIS A 199 -9.78 29.60 -10.62
C HIS A 199 -10.41 30.65 -11.54
N ASN A 200 -11.49 31.30 -11.13
CA ASN A 200 -12.16 32.33 -11.93
C ASN A 200 -11.25 33.54 -12.18
N LEU A 201 -10.49 33.97 -11.17
CA LEU A 201 -9.47 35.00 -11.31
C LEU A 201 -8.40 34.59 -12.35
N TRP A 202 -8.00 33.33 -12.34
CA TRP A 202 -7.04 32.77 -13.29
C TRP A 202 -7.57 32.78 -14.72
N VAL A 203 -8.77 32.25 -14.95
CA VAL A 203 -9.41 32.17 -16.27
C VAL A 203 -9.63 33.56 -16.86
N ASN A 204 -10.11 34.53 -16.07
CA ASN A 204 -10.30 35.91 -16.52
C ASN A 204 -8.98 36.52 -17.00
N TYR A 205 -7.91 36.37 -16.21
CA TYR A 205 -6.61 36.92 -16.59
C TYR A 205 -6.03 36.24 -17.84
N LEU A 206 -6.16 34.92 -17.97
CA LEU A 206 -5.70 34.19 -19.17
C LEU A 206 -6.43 34.66 -20.43
N GLY A 207 -7.74 34.92 -20.35
CA GLY A 207 -8.52 35.48 -21.47
C GLY A 207 -8.01 36.85 -21.93
N LYS A 208 -7.50 37.68 -21.02
CA LYS A 208 -6.96 39.02 -21.35
C LYS A 208 -5.61 39.00 -22.05
N ILE A 209 -4.81 37.97 -21.82
CA ILE A 209 -3.48 37.81 -22.44
C ILE A 209 -3.50 36.83 -23.60
N ASP A 210 -4.70 36.48 -24.09
CA ASP A 210 -4.81 35.57 -25.21
C ASP A 210 -4.21 36.18 -26.49
N GLY A 211 -3.53 35.35 -27.27
CA GLY A 211 -2.69 35.78 -28.40
C GLY A 211 -1.41 36.56 -28.05
N GLU A 212 -1.16 36.91 -26.78
CA GLU A 212 0.06 37.61 -26.36
C GLU A 212 1.16 36.64 -25.87
N LEU A 213 1.88 36.03 -26.81
CA LEU A 213 2.94 35.04 -26.51
C LEU A 213 4.02 35.56 -25.55
N SER A 214 4.37 36.85 -25.58
CA SER A 214 5.36 37.44 -24.66
C SER A 214 4.88 37.44 -23.20
N LYS A 215 3.60 37.75 -22.97
CA LYS A 215 2.98 37.68 -21.64
C LYS A 215 2.85 36.23 -21.16
N LYS A 216 2.45 35.31 -22.04
CA LYS A 216 2.38 33.86 -21.74
C LYS A 216 3.74 33.31 -21.32
N ARG A 217 4.83 33.65 -22.02
CA ARG A 217 6.23 33.28 -21.64
C ARG A 217 6.63 33.83 -20.28
N SER A 218 6.36 35.12 -20.01
CA SER A 218 6.63 35.75 -18.71
C SER A 218 5.89 35.04 -17.58
N LEU A 219 4.60 34.78 -17.79
CA LEU A 219 3.73 34.11 -16.83
C LEU A 219 4.20 32.69 -16.51
N ALA A 220 4.52 31.89 -17.54
CA ALA A 220 5.07 30.54 -17.35
C ALA A 220 6.34 30.57 -16.47
N LYS A 221 7.23 31.54 -16.70
CA LYS A 221 8.45 31.73 -15.90
C LYS A 221 8.15 32.12 -14.45
N ARG A 222 7.23 33.07 -14.21
CA ARG A 222 6.85 33.47 -12.85
C ARG A 222 6.18 32.34 -12.09
N LEU A 223 5.27 31.60 -12.71
CA LEU A 223 4.64 30.42 -12.14
C LEU A 223 5.68 29.37 -11.73
N LYS A 224 6.69 29.13 -12.58
CA LYS A 224 7.81 28.23 -12.26
C LYS A 224 8.56 28.72 -11.02
N HIS A 225 8.90 30.01 -10.94
CA HIS A 225 9.59 30.58 -9.78
C HIS A 225 8.74 30.53 -8.51
N ALA A 226 7.42 30.69 -8.64
CA ALA A 226 6.44 30.51 -7.58
C ALA A 226 6.17 29.03 -7.23
N LYS A 227 6.85 28.07 -7.89
CA LYS A 227 6.68 26.61 -7.74
C LYS A 227 5.27 26.10 -8.10
N ARG A 228 4.52 26.85 -8.90
CA ARG A 228 3.22 26.44 -9.50
C ARG A 228 3.49 25.69 -10.81
N PHE A 229 4.05 24.49 -10.69
CA PHE A 229 4.62 23.77 -11.83
C PHE A 229 3.59 23.31 -12.86
N ASP A 230 2.43 22.81 -12.45
CA ASP A 230 1.43 22.30 -13.40
C ASP A 230 0.87 23.41 -14.30
N GLU A 231 0.56 24.56 -13.71
CA GLU A 231 0.12 25.75 -14.45
C GLU A 231 1.22 26.29 -15.34
N SER A 232 2.47 26.30 -14.86
CA SER A 232 3.62 26.70 -15.66
C SER A 232 3.79 25.79 -16.88
N ALA A 233 3.63 24.48 -16.70
CA ALA A 233 3.66 23.50 -17.79
C ALA A 233 2.50 23.67 -18.77
N GLN A 234 1.29 23.96 -18.28
CA GLN A 234 0.12 24.22 -19.13
C GLN A 234 0.36 25.43 -20.04
N ILE A 235 0.80 26.56 -19.47
CA ILE A 235 1.08 27.77 -20.26
C ILE A 235 2.26 27.57 -21.21
N ALA A 236 3.33 26.90 -20.77
CA ALA A 236 4.46 26.58 -21.63
C ALA A 236 4.07 25.66 -22.80
N SER A 237 3.16 24.71 -22.58
CA SER A 237 2.64 23.82 -23.63
C SER A 237 1.79 24.58 -24.65
N VAL A 238 0.96 25.53 -24.21
CA VAL A 238 0.20 26.41 -25.12
C VAL A 238 1.15 27.26 -25.98
N VAL A 239 2.20 27.82 -25.39
CA VAL A 239 3.22 28.55 -26.16
C VAL A 239 3.89 27.64 -27.19
N LEU A 240 4.20 26.38 -26.85
CA LEU A 240 4.81 25.42 -27.78
C LEU A 240 3.88 24.91 -28.89
N GLN A 241 2.56 24.99 -28.71
CA GLN A 241 1.61 24.72 -29.80
C GLN A 241 1.69 25.79 -30.89
N GLU A 242 1.92 27.05 -30.50
CA GLU A 242 2.06 28.19 -31.41
C GLU A 242 3.51 28.37 -31.91
N ASP A 243 4.51 28.06 -31.08
CA ASP A 243 5.94 28.14 -31.36
C ASP A 243 6.69 26.85 -30.89
N PRO A 244 6.68 25.76 -31.68
CA PRO A 244 7.20 24.45 -31.28
C PRO A 244 8.71 24.37 -31.02
N ASN A 245 9.46 25.42 -31.38
CA ASN A 245 10.90 25.49 -31.24
C ASN A 245 11.34 26.49 -30.15
N ASP A 246 10.42 26.97 -29.32
CA ASP A 246 10.74 27.86 -28.21
C ASP A 246 11.62 27.14 -27.17
N LEU A 247 12.92 27.39 -27.26
CA LEU A 247 13.93 26.77 -26.40
C LEU A 247 13.67 27.06 -24.91
N GLN A 248 13.13 28.23 -24.56
CA GLN A 248 12.87 28.57 -23.16
C GLN A 248 11.73 27.72 -22.61
N MET A 249 10.67 27.49 -23.38
CA MET A 249 9.55 26.66 -22.94
C MET A 249 9.96 25.18 -22.87
N LEU A 250 10.73 24.67 -23.85
CA LEU A 250 11.27 23.31 -23.80
C LEU A 250 12.18 23.10 -22.56
N GLU A 251 13.06 24.06 -22.24
CA GLU A 251 13.90 24.00 -21.03
C GLU A 251 13.05 24.01 -19.74
N ILE A 252 11.97 24.81 -19.69
CA ILE A 252 11.02 24.83 -18.59
C ILE A 252 10.32 23.48 -18.43
N LEU A 253 9.83 22.87 -19.52
CA LEU A 253 9.14 21.59 -19.48
C LEU A 253 10.07 20.44 -19.03
N THR A 254 11.32 20.38 -19.50
CA THR A 254 12.28 19.38 -18.99
C THR A 254 12.56 19.53 -17.49
N GLU A 255 12.60 20.76 -16.98
CA GLU A 255 12.76 21.02 -15.55
C GLU A 255 11.51 20.63 -14.75
N ILE A 256 10.34 21.01 -15.25
CA ILE A 256 9.05 20.73 -14.60
C ILE A 256 8.80 19.23 -14.55
N GLY A 257 8.92 18.51 -15.67
CA GLY A 257 8.68 17.07 -15.68
C GLY A 257 9.64 16.30 -14.76
N TYR A 258 10.89 16.78 -14.64
CA TYR A 258 11.83 16.26 -13.64
C TYR A 258 11.40 16.52 -12.19
N ARG A 259 10.88 17.72 -11.88
CA ARG A 259 10.48 18.11 -10.51
C ARG A 259 9.11 17.57 -10.08
N THR A 260 8.15 17.48 -11.00
CA THR A 260 6.75 17.10 -10.76
C THR A 260 6.47 15.62 -10.97
N LYS A 261 7.48 14.85 -11.41
CA LYS A 261 7.31 13.43 -11.78
C LYS A 261 6.22 13.23 -12.86
N THR A 262 6.15 14.12 -13.83
CA THR A 262 5.38 13.95 -15.07
C THR A 262 6.35 13.56 -16.19
N PRO A 263 6.76 12.27 -16.26
CA PRO A 263 7.93 11.90 -17.03
C PRO A 263 7.71 12.07 -18.54
N GLN A 264 6.49 11.85 -19.06
CA GLN A 264 6.18 12.00 -20.48
C GLN A 264 6.52 13.40 -21.01
N LEU A 265 6.10 14.44 -20.28
CA LEU A 265 6.34 15.83 -20.65
C LEU A 265 7.84 16.18 -20.68
N ALA A 266 8.64 15.58 -19.79
CA ALA A 266 10.10 15.73 -19.83
C ALA A 266 10.75 14.95 -20.99
N LEU A 267 10.24 13.76 -21.31
CA LEU A 267 10.71 12.95 -22.44
C LEU A 267 10.46 13.68 -23.76
N ASP A 268 9.23 14.13 -24.01
CA ASP A 268 8.84 14.81 -25.25
C ASP A 268 9.68 16.08 -25.48
N ALA A 269 9.82 16.92 -24.44
CA ALA A 269 10.64 18.12 -24.51
C ALA A 269 12.13 17.80 -24.76
N TYR A 270 12.65 16.72 -24.16
CA TYR A 270 14.03 16.28 -24.42
C TYR A 270 14.22 15.76 -25.83
N HIS A 271 13.32 14.91 -26.35
CA HIS A 271 13.41 14.41 -27.72
C HIS A 271 13.40 15.58 -28.71
N ARG A 272 12.55 16.58 -28.49
CA ARG A 272 12.53 17.79 -29.32
C ARG A 272 13.82 18.59 -29.25
N LEU A 273 14.37 18.81 -28.06
CA LEU A 273 15.69 19.45 -27.90
C LEU A 273 16.80 18.64 -28.60
N ASN A 274 16.72 17.31 -28.58
CA ASN A 274 17.68 16.41 -29.22
C ASN A 274 17.58 16.48 -30.75
N GLU A 275 16.38 16.58 -31.32
CA GLU A 275 16.18 16.83 -32.76
C GLU A 275 16.76 18.18 -33.20
N LEU A 276 16.63 19.20 -32.36
CA LEU A 276 17.16 20.55 -32.63
C LEU A 276 18.68 20.66 -32.42
N GLY A 277 19.34 19.65 -31.86
CA GLY A 277 20.77 19.68 -31.55
C GLY A 277 21.13 20.55 -30.33
N GLU A 278 20.16 20.94 -29.52
CA GLU A 278 20.30 21.88 -28.39
C GLU A 278 20.41 21.16 -27.02
N VAL A 279 20.80 19.87 -27.03
CA VAL A 279 20.93 19.06 -25.81
C VAL A 279 22.22 19.38 -25.07
N LYS A 280 22.07 19.74 -23.79
CA LYS A 280 23.16 19.95 -22.84
C LYS A 280 23.22 18.77 -21.86
N LEU A 281 24.35 18.59 -21.17
CA LEU A 281 24.54 17.46 -20.24
C LEU A 281 23.44 17.36 -19.15
N TYR A 282 22.97 18.50 -18.63
CA TYR A 282 21.91 18.49 -17.62
C TYR A 282 20.54 18.08 -18.19
N HIS A 283 20.29 18.30 -19.49
CA HIS A 283 19.11 17.75 -20.17
C HIS A 283 19.17 16.21 -20.19
N LEU A 284 20.34 15.63 -20.50
CA LEU A 284 20.53 14.18 -20.51
C LEU A 284 20.33 13.54 -19.12
N ARG A 285 20.78 14.20 -18.04
CA ARG A 285 20.51 13.73 -16.66
C ARG A 285 19.02 13.80 -16.29
N ARG A 286 18.30 14.82 -16.75
CA ARG A 286 16.84 14.93 -16.56
C ARG A 286 16.10 13.87 -17.36
N PHE A 287 16.50 13.65 -18.61
CA PHE A 287 16.00 12.59 -19.49
C PHE A 287 16.16 11.21 -18.87
N ALA A 288 17.35 10.88 -18.35
CA ALA A 288 17.58 9.59 -17.70
C ALA A 288 16.61 9.36 -16.53
N ASN A 289 16.42 10.37 -15.66
CA ASN A 289 15.46 10.27 -14.56
C ASN A 289 14.01 10.18 -15.04
N ALA A 290 13.64 10.93 -16.08
CA ALA A 290 12.31 10.85 -16.68
C ALA A 290 12.05 9.45 -17.29
N ALA A 291 13.02 8.88 -18.01
CA ALA A 291 12.95 7.54 -18.57
C ALA A 291 12.78 6.45 -17.50
N ILE A 292 13.54 6.55 -16.41
CA ILE A 292 13.42 5.65 -15.26
C ILE A 292 12.03 5.75 -14.62
N ASN A 293 11.53 6.96 -14.40
CA ASN A 293 10.21 7.20 -13.81
C ASN A 293 9.07 6.76 -14.75
N HIS A 294 9.25 6.90 -16.07
CA HIS A 294 8.30 6.42 -17.09
C HIS A 294 8.31 4.90 -17.21
N GLY A 295 9.47 4.27 -16.99
CA GLY A 295 9.67 2.84 -17.28
C GLY A 295 9.93 2.54 -18.76
N SER A 296 10.39 3.52 -19.55
CA SER A 296 10.78 3.28 -20.95
C SER A 296 12.12 2.53 -21.00
N VAL A 297 12.07 1.21 -21.24
CA VAL A 297 13.26 0.35 -21.31
C VAL A 297 14.27 0.88 -22.34
N GLN A 298 13.79 1.29 -23.51
CA GLN A 298 14.62 1.83 -24.59
C GLN A 298 15.33 3.13 -24.17
N ASP A 299 14.60 4.08 -23.57
CA ASP A 299 15.17 5.36 -23.17
C ASP A 299 16.10 5.24 -21.96
N ILE A 300 15.82 4.30 -21.05
CA ILE A 300 16.72 3.97 -19.92
C ILE A 300 18.08 3.49 -20.45
N LEU A 301 18.07 2.57 -21.41
CA LEU A 301 19.30 2.07 -22.03
C LEU A 301 20.02 3.15 -22.83
N LEU A 302 19.28 3.94 -23.63
CA LEU A 302 19.82 5.04 -24.42
C LEU A 302 20.50 6.10 -23.54
N ALA A 303 19.84 6.52 -22.47
CA ALA A 303 20.36 7.50 -21.52
C ALA A 303 21.61 6.97 -20.82
N SER A 304 21.56 5.73 -20.33
CA SER A 304 22.68 5.09 -19.62
C SER A 304 23.90 4.94 -20.52
N LYS A 305 23.71 4.45 -21.75
CA LYS A 305 24.78 4.30 -22.75
C LYS A 305 25.41 5.64 -23.10
N ARG A 306 24.61 6.67 -23.42
CA ARG A 306 25.13 8.03 -23.72
C ARG A 306 25.92 8.62 -22.55
N LEU A 307 25.47 8.43 -21.31
CA LEU A 307 26.18 8.93 -20.14
C LEU A 307 27.55 8.23 -19.96
N VAL A 308 27.62 6.92 -20.22
CA VAL A 308 28.89 6.17 -20.20
C VAL A 308 29.81 6.61 -21.34
N GLU A 309 29.29 6.75 -22.56
CA GLU A 309 30.05 7.21 -23.74
C GLU A 309 30.66 8.61 -23.55
N LEU A 310 29.94 9.52 -22.89
CA LEU A 310 30.42 10.87 -22.58
C LEU A 310 31.47 10.91 -21.45
N GLY A 311 31.79 9.77 -20.84
CA GLY A 311 32.78 9.67 -19.76
C GLY A 311 32.40 10.44 -18.49
N VAL A 312 31.10 10.73 -18.29
CA VAL A 312 30.63 11.45 -17.10
C VAL A 312 30.35 10.49 -15.95
N ASP A 313 30.51 10.95 -14.70
CA ASP A 313 30.11 10.15 -13.54
C ASP A 313 28.59 9.92 -13.56
N ALA A 314 28.21 8.67 -13.85
CA ALA A 314 26.85 8.22 -14.04
C ALA A 314 26.46 7.10 -13.06
N LYS A 315 27.29 6.80 -12.04
CA LYS A 315 27.07 5.66 -11.13
C LYS A 315 25.67 5.61 -10.53
N ALA A 316 25.16 6.75 -10.07
CA ALA A 316 23.81 6.84 -9.49
C ALA A 316 22.70 6.59 -10.54
N THR A 317 22.87 7.11 -11.76
CA THR A 317 21.91 6.92 -12.86
C THR A 317 21.90 5.47 -13.34
N ILE A 318 23.08 4.87 -13.51
CA ILE A 318 23.26 3.46 -13.87
C ILE A 318 22.62 2.56 -12.81
N ARG A 319 22.86 2.83 -11.52
CA ARG A 319 22.21 2.11 -10.43
C ARG A 319 20.69 2.17 -10.51
N ASN A 320 20.12 3.36 -10.64
CA ASN A 320 18.66 3.52 -10.69
C ASN A 320 18.06 2.87 -11.94
N SER A 321 18.77 2.93 -13.07
CA SER A 321 18.40 2.27 -14.33
C SER A 321 18.38 0.76 -14.18
N TYR A 322 19.44 0.17 -13.63
CA TYR A 322 19.53 -1.26 -13.34
C TYR A 322 18.38 -1.74 -12.45
N LEU A 323 18.16 -1.06 -11.32
CA LEU A 323 17.11 -1.43 -10.38
C LEU A 323 15.72 -1.32 -11.02
N LYS A 324 15.47 -0.30 -11.86
CA LYS A 324 14.19 -0.17 -12.57
C LYS A 324 14.00 -1.25 -13.62
N LEU A 325 15.04 -1.66 -14.33
CA LEU A 325 14.96 -2.78 -15.29
C LEU A 325 14.67 -4.10 -14.58
N CYS A 326 15.31 -4.35 -13.42
CA CYS A 326 14.98 -5.50 -12.57
C CYS A 326 13.52 -5.46 -12.10
N GLU A 327 13.02 -4.29 -11.68
CA GLU A 327 11.62 -4.10 -11.27
C GLU A 327 10.64 -4.40 -12.41
N LEU A 328 10.99 -4.04 -13.65
CA LEU A 328 10.20 -4.31 -14.86
C LEU A 328 10.37 -5.74 -15.41
N GLY A 329 11.12 -6.60 -14.73
CA GLY A 329 11.39 -7.98 -15.17
C GLY A 329 12.30 -8.10 -16.40
N GLN A 330 12.97 -7.02 -16.80
CA GLN A 330 13.83 -6.93 -17.99
C GLN A 330 15.24 -7.44 -17.67
N LYS A 331 15.38 -8.76 -17.55
CA LYS A 331 16.62 -9.40 -17.08
C LYS A 331 17.77 -9.22 -18.07
N GLU A 332 17.52 -9.36 -19.36
CA GLU A 332 18.55 -9.25 -20.40
C GLU A 332 19.13 -7.83 -20.47
N GLU A 333 18.26 -6.83 -20.39
CA GLU A 333 18.63 -5.41 -20.40
C GLU A 333 19.38 -5.01 -19.12
N ALA A 334 18.97 -5.55 -17.96
CA ALA A 334 19.68 -5.36 -16.72
C ALA A 334 21.10 -5.97 -16.78
N GLU A 335 21.26 -7.16 -17.37
CA GLU A 335 22.57 -7.78 -17.58
C GLU A 335 23.43 -7.03 -18.59
N HIS A 336 22.84 -6.53 -19.68
CA HIS A 336 23.55 -5.66 -20.61
C HIS A 336 24.11 -4.41 -19.91
N LEU A 337 23.33 -3.82 -19.00
CA LEU A 337 23.76 -2.66 -18.22
C LEU A 337 24.87 -3.01 -17.21
N LEU A 338 24.87 -4.22 -16.62
CA LEU A 338 26.01 -4.72 -15.83
C LEU A 338 27.27 -4.86 -16.68
N GLY A 339 27.16 -5.37 -17.92
CA GLY A 339 28.29 -5.47 -18.84
C GLY A 339 28.95 -4.13 -19.16
N LEU A 340 28.20 -3.02 -19.13
CA LEU A 340 28.77 -1.66 -19.31
C LEU A 340 29.69 -1.23 -18.16
N ILE A 341 29.62 -1.89 -17.01
CA ILE A 341 30.34 -1.54 -15.78
C ILE A 341 31.10 -2.74 -15.20
N GLU A 342 31.39 -3.74 -16.02
CA GLU A 342 32.09 -4.97 -15.62
C GLU A 342 33.43 -4.66 -14.94
N GLY A 343 33.73 -5.37 -13.85
CA GLY A 343 34.93 -5.22 -13.04
C GLY A 343 34.94 -4.00 -12.12
N THR A 344 33.86 -3.23 -12.05
CA THR A 344 33.77 -2.05 -11.17
C THR A 344 33.16 -2.39 -9.81
N LEU A 345 33.45 -1.58 -8.78
CA LEU A 345 32.78 -1.70 -7.47
C LEU A 345 31.25 -1.55 -7.54
N LEU A 346 30.75 -0.85 -8.57
CA LEU A 346 29.33 -0.67 -8.78
C LEU A 346 28.66 -1.97 -9.22
N GLU A 347 29.32 -2.81 -10.02
CA GLU A 347 28.80 -4.12 -10.43
C GLU A 347 28.48 -4.98 -9.20
N THR A 348 29.46 -5.15 -8.30
CA THR A 348 29.29 -5.93 -7.05
C THR A 348 28.16 -5.37 -6.18
N ASP A 349 28.06 -4.03 -6.08
CA ASP A 349 26.97 -3.36 -5.37
C ASP A 349 25.60 -3.70 -5.98
N LEU A 350 25.49 -3.71 -7.31
CA LEU A 350 24.23 -4.00 -8.02
C LEU A 350 23.87 -5.50 -7.98
N MET A 351 24.84 -6.41 -8.03
CA MET A 351 24.62 -7.84 -7.84
C MET A 351 24.03 -8.12 -6.45
N ALA A 352 24.66 -7.58 -5.40
CA ALA A 352 24.14 -7.68 -4.05
C ALA A 352 22.76 -7.00 -3.89
N ALA A 353 22.47 -5.96 -4.68
CA ALA A 353 21.13 -5.37 -4.76
C ALA A 353 20.08 -6.33 -5.26
N ARG A 354 20.37 -6.97 -6.39
CA ARG A 354 19.47 -7.91 -7.04
C ARG A 354 19.17 -9.09 -6.12
N MET A 355 20.20 -9.68 -5.51
CA MET A 355 20.03 -10.76 -4.53
C MET A 355 19.12 -10.35 -3.36
N LEU A 356 19.30 -9.14 -2.83
CA LEU A 356 18.43 -8.63 -1.77
C LEU A 356 16.99 -8.41 -2.24
N GLU A 357 16.76 -8.01 -3.49
CA GLU A 357 15.42 -7.88 -4.08
C GLU A 357 14.78 -9.24 -4.40
N GLU A 358 15.58 -10.25 -4.73
CA GLU A 358 15.15 -11.64 -4.92
C GLU A 358 14.92 -12.39 -3.59
N GLY A 359 15.22 -11.75 -2.45
CA GLY A 359 15.04 -12.33 -1.11
C GLY A 359 16.18 -13.25 -0.67
N ASP A 360 17.31 -13.23 -1.36
CA ASP A 360 18.53 -13.98 -1.02
C ASP A 360 19.55 -13.09 -0.28
N ALA A 361 19.20 -12.72 0.96
CA ALA A 361 20.07 -11.91 1.80
C ALA A 361 21.37 -12.62 2.20
N ALA A 362 21.40 -13.96 2.19
CA ALA A 362 22.58 -14.74 2.57
C ALA A 362 23.68 -14.61 1.50
N SER A 363 23.37 -14.90 0.23
CA SER A 363 24.33 -14.75 -0.86
C SER A 363 24.78 -13.30 -1.04
N ALA A 364 23.87 -12.33 -0.80
CA ALA A 364 24.23 -10.92 -0.80
C ALA A 364 25.29 -10.59 0.26
N LEU A 365 25.19 -11.16 1.47
CA LEU A 365 26.20 -10.98 2.52
C LEU A 365 27.54 -11.59 2.14
N ASP A 366 27.54 -12.80 1.56
CA ASP A 366 28.79 -13.48 1.17
C ASP A 366 29.58 -12.66 0.14
N ILE A 367 28.91 -12.12 -0.88
CA ILE A 367 29.53 -11.24 -1.88
C ILE A 367 30.05 -9.95 -1.24
N LEU A 368 29.26 -9.33 -0.36
CA LEU A 368 29.64 -8.08 0.30
C LEU A 368 30.82 -8.29 1.26
N ASP A 369 30.90 -9.43 1.93
CA ASP A 369 32.00 -9.77 2.83
C ASP A 369 33.31 -9.98 2.06
N GLY A 370 33.24 -10.66 0.91
CA GLY A 370 34.38 -10.74 -0.02
C GLY A 370 34.83 -9.37 -0.54
N ALA A 371 33.89 -8.50 -0.89
CA ALA A 371 34.19 -7.15 -1.38
C ALA A 371 34.78 -6.24 -0.28
N LEU A 372 34.28 -6.32 0.95
CA LEU A 372 34.76 -5.55 2.09
C LEU A 372 36.14 -6.00 2.57
N ALA A 373 36.56 -7.24 2.29
CA ALA A 373 37.92 -7.70 2.58
C ALA A 373 38.98 -6.93 1.80
N SER A 374 38.66 -6.49 0.58
CA SER A 374 39.55 -5.67 -0.27
C SER A 374 39.25 -4.17 -0.21
N HIS A 375 38.03 -3.78 0.16
CA HIS A 375 37.56 -2.39 0.17
C HIS A 375 36.83 -2.04 1.49
N SER A 376 37.53 -2.15 2.61
CA SER A 376 36.95 -2.09 3.97
C SER A 376 36.28 -0.76 4.35
N GLU A 377 36.61 0.33 3.66
CA GLU A 377 36.03 1.67 3.88
C GLU A 377 34.99 2.07 2.81
N SER A 378 34.55 1.13 1.96
CA SER A 378 33.52 1.39 0.97
C SER A 378 32.17 1.68 1.63
N ILE A 379 31.74 2.94 1.61
CA ILE A 379 30.42 3.37 2.14
C ILE A 379 29.28 2.58 1.48
N SER A 380 29.34 2.32 0.17
CA SER A 380 28.28 1.60 -0.55
C SER A 380 28.13 0.18 -0.03
N PHE A 381 29.24 -0.55 0.14
CA PHE A 381 29.22 -1.93 0.63
C PHE A 381 28.81 -2.02 2.09
N LEU A 382 29.30 -1.12 2.95
CA LEU A 382 28.90 -1.05 4.36
C LEU A 382 27.40 -0.75 4.50
N MET A 383 26.88 0.22 3.74
CA MET A 383 25.46 0.53 3.71
C MET A 383 24.64 -0.67 3.27
N ARG A 384 25.05 -1.35 2.20
CA ARG A 384 24.32 -2.48 1.63
C ARG A 384 24.34 -3.70 2.55
N LYS A 385 25.47 -3.98 3.20
CA LYS A 385 25.59 -5.01 4.23
C LYS A 385 24.70 -4.70 5.43
N GLY A 386 24.67 -3.45 5.88
CA GLY A 386 23.75 -3.01 6.94
C GLY A 386 22.27 -3.23 6.57
N ILE A 387 21.88 -2.96 5.32
CA ILE A 387 20.52 -3.21 4.82
C ILE A 387 20.19 -4.70 4.78
N ALA A 388 21.14 -5.54 4.32
CA ALA A 388 20.98 -6.99 4.32
C ALA A 388 20.74 -7.53 5.74
N LEU A 389 21.57 -7.12 6.70
CA LEU A 389 21.45 -7.49 8.11
C LEU A 389 20.14 -7.00 8.73
N GLU A 390 19.72 -5.77 8.43
CA GLU A 390 18.42 -5.22 8.84
C GLU A 390 17.27 -6.09 8.32
N SER A 391 17.31 -6.49 7.04
CA SER A 391 16.29 -7.34 6.42
C SER A 391 16.19 -8.75 7.04
N MET A 392 17.27 -9.22 7.64
CA MET A 392 17.33 -10.49 8.38
C MET A 392 16.98 -10.34 9.87
N GLY A 393 16.66 -9.13 10.35
CA GLY A 393 16.42 -8.86 11.76
C GLY A 393 17.67 -8.81 12.65
N LYS A 394 18.88 -8.85 12.06
CA LYS A 394 20.17 -8.75 12.78
C LYS A 394 20.53 -7.28 13.05
N LEU A 395 19.74 -6.65 13.92
CA LEU A 395 19.76 -5.19 14.10
C LEU A 395 21.06 -4.65 14.72
N GLU A 396 21.65 -5.37 15.67
CA GLU A 396 22.92 -5.00 16.29
C GLU A 396 24.05 -4.96 15.24
N ASP A 397 24.09 -5.96 14.36
CA ASP A 397 25.06 -6.04 13.28
C ASP A 397 24.84 -4.92 12.26
N ALA A 398 23.58 -4.66 11.90
CA ALA A 398 23.21 -3.56 11.01
C ALA A 398 23.66 -2.20 11.58
N ILE A 399 23.43 -1.95 12.88
CA ILE A 399 23.88 -0.73 13.56
C ILE A 399 25.39 -0.58 13.48
N ARG A 400 26.16 -1.65 13.72
CA ARG A 400 27.63 -1.61 13.60
C ARG A 400 28.09 -1.18 12.21
N MET A 401 27.41 -1.65 11.15
CA MET A 401 27.72 -1.22 9.79
C MET A 401 27.39 0.25 9.56
N PHE A 402 26.24 0.73 10.03
CA PHE A 402 25.88 2.15 9.89
C PHE A 402 26.77 3.07 10.74
N GLU A 403 27.21 2.64 11.91
CA GLU A 403 28.19 3.36 12.73
C GLU A 403 29.53 3.49 12.01
N ARG A 404 30.01 2.41 11.37
CA ARG A 404 31.22 2.45 10.54
C ARG A 404 31.09 3.45 9.38
N VAL A 405 29.92 3.54 8.74
CA VAL A 405 29.65 4.57 7.72
C VAL A 405 29.74 5.99 8.30
N LEU A 406 29.20 6.21 9.50
CA LEU A 406 29.23 7.50 10.17
C LEU A 406 30.62 7.89 10.69
N GLU A 407 31.48 6.92 11.00
CA GLU A 407 32.91 7.15 11.27
C GLU A 407 33.62 7.73 10.05
N ILE A 408 33.33 7.18 8.86
CA ILE A 408 33.91 7.62 7.58
C ILE A 408 33.28 8.95 7.12
N ASN A 409 31.96 9.08 7.23
CA ASN A 409 31.19 10.26 6.86
C ASN A 409 30.12 10.58 7.90
N LYS A 410 30.47 11.48 8.83
CA LYS A 410 29.60 11.92 9.94
C LYS A 410 28.25 12.47 9.49
N ASN A 411 28.20 13.09 8.32
CA ASN A 411 26.99 13.75 7.81
C ASN A 411 26.11 12.83 6.95
N HIS A 412 26.38 11.52 6.90
CA HIS A 412 25.65 10.57 6.06
C HIS A 412 24.23 10.30 6.59
N GLN A 413 23.27 11.11 6.15
CA GLN A 413 21.88 11.11 6.61
C GLN A 413 21.21 9.74 6.60
N SER A 414 21.35 8.98 5.52
CA SER A 414 20.70 7.65 5.40
C SER A 414 21.25 6.63 6.40
N ALA A 415 22.53 6.75 6.77
CA ALA A 415 23.14 5.86 7.76
C ALA A 415 22.64 6.22 9.16
N LEU A 416 22.61 7.51 9.50
CA LEU A 416 22.06 8.01 10.76
C LEU A 416 20.58 7.61 10.93
N GLN A 417 19.76 7.81 9.90
CA GLN A 417 18.35 7.46 9.93
C GLN A 417 18.14 5.94 10.13
N ARG A 418 18.87 5.09 9.40
CA ARG A 418 18.76 3.63 9.56
C ARG A 418 19.29 3.16 10.91
N ARG A 419 20.37 3.77 11.41
CA ARG A 419 20.90 3.53 12.76
C ARG A 419 19.84 3.83 13.82
N LEU A 420 19.20 4.99 13.78
CA LEU A 420 18.12 5.37 14.71
C LEU A 420 16.89 4.45 14.56
N LYS A 421 16.54 4.05 13.33
CA LYS A 421 15.45 3.10 13.04
C LYS A 421 15.71 1.70 13.62
N CYS A 422 16.95 1.24 13.64
CA CYS A 422 17.30 0.00 14.33
C CYS A 422 17.33 0.25 15.84
N GLY A 423 17.92 1.36 16.28
CA GLY A 423 18.06 1.75 17.68
C GLY A 423 16.74 1.85 18.44
N ILE A 424 15.68 2.41 17.85
CA ILE A 424 14.34 2.46 18.47
C ILE A 424 13.80 1.06 18.81
N LYS A 425 14.27 0.01 18.13
CA LYS A 425 13.81 -1.37 18.35
C LYS A 425 14.55 -2.07 19.49
N ILE A 426 15.84 -1.77 19.69
CA ILE A 426 16.73 -2.57 20.56
C ILE A 426 17.48 -1.78 21.65
N TRP A 427 17.61 -0.45 21.54
CA TRP A 427 18.28 0.33 22.58
C TRP A 427 17.37 0.59 23.79
N SER A 428 18.00 0.76 24.95
CA SER A 428 17.33 1.28 26.15
C SER A 428 16.73 2.66 25.87
N GLU A 429 15.73 3.04 26.67
CA GLU A 429 15.03 4.32 26.50
C GLU A 429 15.99 5.50 26.71
N GLU A 430 16.92 5.39 27.65
CA GLU A 430 17.94 6.40 27.94
C GLU A 430 18.88 6.58 26.75
N LYS A 431 19.38 5.47 26.19
CA LYS A 431 20.28 5.50 25.03
C LYS A 431 19.56 6.08 23.81
N TYR A 432 18.34 5.63 23.53
CA TYR A 432 17.58 6.17 22.40
C TYR A 432 17.27 7.66 22.55
N SER A 433 16.84 8.09 23.74
CA SER A 433 16.59 9.51 24.07
C SER A 433 17.81 10.39 23.83
N PHE A 434 18.99 9.94 24.28
CA PHE A 434 20.25 10.65 24.05
C PHE A 434 20.57 10.77 22.55
N GLU A 435 20.53 9.65 21.82
CA GLU A 435 20.90 9.59 20.40
C GLU A 435 19.94 10.40 19.51
N ILE A 436 18.62 10.31 19.75
CA ILE A 436 17.64 11.06 18.96
C ILE A 436 17.74 12.56 19.26
N THR A 437 17.99 12.96 20.52
CA THR A 437 18.18 14.36 20.90
C THR A 437 19.43 14.95 20.27
N LYS A 438 20.52 14.17 20.19
CA LYS A 438 21.74 14.56 19.47
C LYS A 438 21.43 14.79 17.99
N ALA A 439 20.73 13.86 17.34
CA ALA A 439 20.38 13.96 15.93
C ALA A 439 19.46 15.15 15.61
N THR A 440 18.50 15.49 16.48
CA THR A 440 17.62 16.66 16.26
C THR A 440 18.32 17.99 16.49
N LYS A 441 19.36 18.04 17.33
CA LYS A 441 20.21 19.24 17.50
C LYS A 441 21.12 19.46 16.30
N GLU A 442 21.67 18.38 15.75
CA GLU A 442 22.57 18.44 14.58
C GLU A 442 21.80 18.74 13.29
N PHE A 443 20.58 18.20 13.15
CA PHE A 443 19.72 18.37 11.96
C PHE A 443 18.33 18.91 12.35
N PRO A 444 18.22 20.18 12.79
CA PRO A 444 16.97 20.73 13.33
C PRO A 444 15.84 20.82 12.30
N ASN A 445 16.18 20.94 11.02
CA ASN A 445 15.24 20.96 9.90
C ASN A 445 14.79 19.56 9.43
N ASN A 446 15.31 18.47 10.00
CA ASN A 446 14.91 17.11 9.61
C ASN A 446 13.66 16.67 10.37
N LEU A 447 12.50 16.80 9.71
CA LEU A 447 11.20 16.46 10.29
C LEU A 447 11.10 15.01 10.78
N ASN A 448 11.76 14.05 10.11
CA ASN A 448 11.69 12.65 10.53
C ASN A 448 12.35 12.45 11.90
N HIS A 449 13.49 13.09 12.14
CA HIS A 449 14.15 13.04 13.45
C HIS A 449 13.30 13.74 14.52
N GLN A 450 12.73 14.90 14.19
CA GLN A 450 11.88 15.65 15.13
C GLN A 450 10.62 14.86 15.50
N PHE A 451 9.92 14.26 14.54
CA PHE A 451 8.75 13.43 14.82
C PHE A 451 9.09 12.13 15.56
N ALA A 452 10.26 11.54 15.29
CA ALA A 452 10.73 10.38 16.06
C ALA A 452 11.03 10.76 17.53
N ARG A 453 11.58 11.96 17.78
CA ARG A 453 11.76 12.52 19.13
C ARG A 453 10.41 12.83 19.77
N LEU A 454 9.51 13.50 19.05
CA LEU A 454 8.16 13.83 19.53
C LEU A 454 7.39 12.57 19.93
N ASN A 455 7.47 11.50 19.14
CA ASN A 455 6.85 10.22 19.46
C ASN A 455 7.37 9.64 20.79
N PHE A 456 8.68 9.69 21.02
CA PHE A 456 9.26 9.27 22.29
C PHE A 456 8.79 10.15 23.46
N VAL A 457 8.80 11.48 23.28
CA VAL A 457 8.36 12.44 24.29
C VAL A 457 6.89 12.21 24.66
N LEU A 458 6.00 12.10 23.67
CA LEU A 458 4.57 11.92 23.92
C LEU A 458 4.23 10.55 24.53
N SER A 459 4.90 9.48 24.10
CA SER A 459 4.57 8.13 24.56
C SER A 459 5.26 7.72 25.85
N VAL A 460 6.51 8.17 26.09
CA VAL A 460 7.34 7.73 27.22
C VAL A 460 7.44 8.80 28.28
N LEU A 461 7.93 10.00 27.91
CA LEU A 461 8.17 11.06 28.89
C LEU A 461 6.86 11.73 29.34
N LYS A 462 5.86 11.78 28.46
CA LYS A 462 4.59 12.51 28.62
C LYS A 462 4.81 13.98 29.01
N ASP A 463 5.88 14.58 28.47
CA ASP A 463 6.27 15.97 28.68
C ASP A 463 5.71 16.85 27.55
N PHE A 464 4.60 17.52 27.83
CA PHE A 464 3.90 18.33 26.82
C PHE A 464 4.58 19.66 26.52
N ASP A 465 5.36 20.22 27.46
CA ASP A 465 6.13 21.44 27.24
C ASP A 465 7.27 21.17 26.26
N LEU A 466 7.99 20.06 26.45
CA LEU A 466 9.03 19.62 25.52
C LEU A 466 8.43 19.24 24.15
N ALA A 467 7.25 18.61 24.13
CA ALA A 467 6.55 18.33 22.88
C ALA A 467 6.23 19.62 22.11
N LEU A 468 5.79 20.67 22.80
CA LEU A 468 5.50 21.97 22.21
C LEU A 468 6.76 22.62 21.61
N GLU A 469 7.90 22.57 22.32
CA GLU A 469 9.21 23.06 21.81
C GLU A 469 9.61 22.35 20.49
N ILE A 470 9.48 21.02 20.46
CA ILE A 470 9.83 20.22 19.27
C ILE A 470 8.93 20.60 18.10
N VAL A 471 7.62 20.72 18.33
CA VAL A 471 6.66 21.07 17.27
C VAL A 471 6.88 22.51 16.79
N GLN A 472 7.17 23.45 17.67
CA GLN A 472 7.50 24.82 17.30
C GLN A 472 8.76 24.87 16.44
N THR A 473 9.78 24.08 16.78
CA THR A 473 10.99 23.93 15.95
C THR A 473 10.65 23.40 14.55
N CYS A 474 9.73 22.43 14.45
CA CYS A 474 9.24 21.94 13.16
C CYS A 474 8.57 23.04 12.35
N LEU A 475 7.69 23.83 12.98
CA LEU A 475 6.96 24.93 12.32
C LEU A 475 7.88 26.08 11.90
N ASN A 476 8.92 26.37 12.67
CA ASN A 476 9.90 27.41 12.32
C ASN A 476 10.66 27.06 11.03
N HIS A 477 10.95 25.78 10.80
CA HIS A 477 11.61 25.31 9.57
C HIS A 477 10.64 24.97 8.44
N HIS A 478 9.44 24.49 8.78
CA HIS A 478 8.43 23.97 7.85
C HIS A 478 7.03 24.45 8.24
N PRO A 479 6.73 25.75 8.08
CA PRO A 479 5.50 26.36 8.61
C PRO A 479 4.21 25.79 8.00
N ASN A 480 4.29 25.26 6.77
CA ASN A 480 3.14 24.68 6.05
C ASN A 480 3.03 23.16 6.22
N ASN A 481 3.83 22.53 7.10
CA ASN A 481 3.70 21.09 7.33
C ASN A 481 2.42 20.80 8.14
N GLN A 482 1.46 20.11 7.51
CA GLN A 482 0.17 19.74 8.11
C GLN A 482 0.35 19.03 9.46
N ARG A 483 1.17 17.98 9.51
CA ARG A 483 1.39 17.19 10.74
C ARG A 483 1.93 18.06 11.88
N SER A 484 2.86 18.97 11.61
CA SER A 484 3.36 19.91 12.62
C SER A 484 2.27 20.85 13.13
N GLN A 485 1.39 21.36 12.26
CA GLN A 485 0.26 22.22 12.70
C GLN A 485 -0.76 21.44 13.54
N LEU A 486 -1.07 20.20 13.15
CA LEU A 486 -1.98 19.33 13.91
C LEU A 486 -1.43 19.02 15.30
N TYR A 487 -0.15 18.65 15.43
CA TYR A 487 0.46 18.45 16.74
C TYR A 487 0.57 19.74 17.55
N PHE A 488 0.76 20.89 16.91
CA PHE A 488 0.80 22.16 17.61
C PHE A 488 -0.56 22.46 18.24
N ALA A 489 -1.64 22.28 17.49
CA ALA A 489 -3.00 22.44 18.00
C ALA A 489 -3.31 21.42 19.10
N LEU A 490 -2.96 20.15 18.88
CA LEU A 490 -3.22 19.05 19.81
C LEU A 490 -2.49 19.22 21.15
N VAL A 491 -1.18 19.49 21.13
CA VAL A 491 -0.37 19.71 22.33
C VAL A 491 -0.85 20.94 23.10
N ASN A 492 -1.19 22.03 22.41
CA ASN A 492 -1.80 23.19 23.06
C ASN A 492 -3.12 22.84 23.75
N SER A 493 -3.96 21.99 23.15
CA SER A 493 -5.20 21.54 23.80
C SER A 493 -4.95 20.68 25.04
N TRP A 494 -3.92 19.83 25.05
CA TRP A 494 -3.53 19.04 26.23
C TRP A 494 -2.98 19.91 27.36
N LEU A 495 -2.31 21.02 27.01
CA LEU A 495 -1.85 22.05 27.96
C LEU A 495 -2.98 22.98 28.45
N GLY A 496 -4.21 22.86 27.94
CA GLY A 496 -5.34 23.72 28.30
C GLY A 496 -5.45 25.03 27.49
N ASN A 497 -4.58 25.25 26.51
CA ASN A 497 -4.58 26.43 25.63
C ASN A 497 -5.62 26.27 24.50
N HIS A 498 -6.89 26.04 24.85
CA HIS A 498 -7.94 25.67 23.91
C HIS A 498 -8.19 26.71 22.81
N GLN A 499 -8.04 28.01 23.09
CA GLN A 499 -8.23 29.05 22.07
C GLN A 499 -7.15 28.98 20.98
N THR A 500 -5.89 28.81 21.37
CA THR A 500 -4.78 28.64 20.43
C THR A 500 -4.95 27.38 19.59
N ALA A 501 -5.40 26.29 20.21
CA ALA A 501 -5.70 25.03 19.53
C ALA A 501 -6.82 25.22 18.50
N ARG A 502 -7.93 25.86 18.87
CA ARG A 502 -9.07 26.17 17.97
C ARG A 502 -8.65 27.06 16.81
N ASN A 503 -7.93 28.15 17.07
CA ASN A 503 -7.45 29.04 16.00
C ASN A 503 -6.57 28.30 14.99
N THR A 504 -5.72 27.38 15.46
CA THR A 504 -4.85 26.60 14.58
C THR A 504 -5.65 25.57 13.77
N ILE A 505 -6.55 24.82 14.42
CA ILE A 505 -7.30 23.75 13.75
C ILE A 505 -8.34 24.31 12.75
N SER A 506 -8.94 25.48 13.01
CA SER A 506 -9.83 26.15 12.05
C SER A 506 -9.12 26.49 10.74
N LYS A 507 -7.86 26.95 10.80
CA LYS A 507 -7.03 27.16 9.61
C LYS A 507 -6.73 25.83 8.88
N CYS A 508 -6.50 24.77 9.63
CA CYS A 508 -6.24 23.44 9.07
C CYS A 508 -7.48 22.87 8.35
N LEU A 509 -8.69 23.07 8.88
CA LEU A 509 -9.94 22.62 8.28
C LEU A 509 -10.20 23.28 6.91
N VAL A 510 -9.77 24.53 6.75
CA VAL A 510 -9.91 25.27 5.49
C VAL A 510 -8.84 24.88 4.49
N ARG A 511 -7.60 24.70 4.96
CA ARG A 511 -6.46 24.39 4.10
C ARG A 511 -6.44 22.93 3.64
N TRP A 512 -6.97 22.02 4.45
CA TRP A 512 -7.01 20.58 4.18
C TRP A 512 -8.39 19.98 4.50
N PRO A 513 -9.45 20.44 3.79
CA PRO A 513 -10.84 20.04 4.07
C PRO A 513 -11.12 18.57 3.74
N GLU A 514 -10.27 17.90 2.97
CA GLU A 514 -10.41 16.48 2.64
C GLU A 514 -9.62 15.55 3.57
N SER A 515 -8.95 16.10 4.60
CA SER A 515 -8.02 15.34 5.43
C SER A 515 -8.65 14.76 6.69
N ASN A 516 -8.83 13.45 6.75
CA ASN A 516 -9.33 12.73 7.93
C ASN A 516 -8.61 13.12 9.24
N ASP A 517 -7.27 13.16 9.25
CA ASP A 517 -6.49 13.49 10.46
C ASP A 517 -6.80 14.90 11.01
N VAL A 518 -7.23 15.84 10.17
CA VAL A 518 -7.62 17.20 10.60
C VAL A 518 -8.91 17.14 11.41
N TYR A 519 -9.92 16.41 10.94
CA TYR A 519 -11.18 16.24 11.65
C TYR A 519 -11.03 15.41 12.91
N ILE A 520 -10.21 14.36 12.88
CA ILE A 520 -9.90 13.56 14.08
C ILE A 520 -9.17 14.41 15.13
N THR A 521 -8.24 15.28 14.71
CA THR A 521 -7.55 16.20 15.62
C THR A 521 -8.51 17.26 16.16
N ALA A 522 -9.40 17.82 15.34
CA ALA A 522 -10.45 18.75 15.78
C ALA A 522 -11.38 18.09 16.81
N SER A 523 -11.78 16.84 16.56
CA SER A 523 -12.57 16.02 17.47
C SER A 523 -11.89 15.89 18.84
N GLN A 524 -10.60 15.55 18.87
CA GLN A 524 -9.83 15.44 20.11
C GLN A 524 -9.66 16.78 20.84
N ILE A 525 -9.45 17.89 20.11
CA ILE A 525 -9.35 19.24 20.70
C ILE A 525 -10.64 19.61 21.43
N GLU A 526 -11.79 19.33 20.82
CA GLU A 526 -13.10 19.60 21.43
C GLU A 526 -13.38 18.68 22.62
N LYS A 527 -12.96 17.41 22.57
CA LYS A 527 -12.98 16.53 23.75
C LYS A 527 -12.17 17.12 24.88
N ASN A 528 -10.93 17.55 24.62
CA ASN A 528 -10.05 18.15 25.63
C ASN A 528 -10.66 19.42 26.25
N ALA A 529 -11.49 20.16 25.48
CA ALA A 529 -12.25 21.31 25.97
C ALA A 529 -13.59 20.95 26.65
N GLY A 530 -13.88 19.67 26.86
CA GLY A 530 -15.10 19.18 27.50
C GLY A 530 -16.36 19.23 26.62
N GLN A 531 -16.21 19.32 25.29
CA GLN A 531 -17.31 19.48 24.34
C GLN A 531 -17.60 18.17 23.57
N ALA A 532 -18.12 17.15 24.27
CA ALA A 532 -18.40 15.83 23.69
C ALA A 532 -19.34 15.87 22.46
N GLN A 533 -20.31 16.79 22.42
CA GLN A 533 -21.19 16.95 21.27
C GLN A 533 -20.45 17.50 20.03
N MET A 534 -19.44 18.34 20.24
CA MET A 534 -18.59 18.84 19.15
C MET A 534 -17.57 17.79 18.70
N GLN A 535 -17.11 16.92 19.63
CA GLN A 535 -16.27 15.77 19.31
C GLN A 535 -16.93 14.89 18.24
N ILE A 536 -18.16 14.43 18.47
CA ILE A 536 -18.87 13.58 17.51
C ILE A 536 -19.26 14.34 16.23
N LYS A 537 -19.54 15.65 16.32
CA LYS A 537 -19.79 16.49 15.14
C LYS A 537 -18.60 16.48 14.18
N HIS A 538 -17.37 16.63 14.67
CA HIS A 538 -16.19 16.56 13.81
C HIS A 538 -15.96 15.17 13.20
N ILE A 539 -16.28 14.09 13.93
CA ILE A 539 -16.27 12.73 13.36
C ILE A 539 -17.31 12.60 12.26
N ASN A 540 -18.53 13.11 12.45
CA ASN A 540 -19.56 13.06 11.42
C ASN A 540 -19.21 13.90 10.19
N ASN A 541 -18.59 15.07 10.35
CA ASN A 541 -18.09 15.85 9.23
C ASN A 541 -16.99 15.09 8.46
N MET A 542 -16.13 14.31 9.15
CA MET A 542 -15.16 13.44 8.50
C MET A 542 -15.84 12.31 7.72
N LEU A 543 -16.86 11.68 8.30
CA LEU A 543 -17.63 10.62 7.65
C LEU A 543 -18.34 11.14 6.38
N GLU A 544 -18.88 12.36 6.45
CA GLU A 544 -19.54 13.04 5.32
C GLU A 544 -18.60 13.20 4.10
N LEU A 545 -17.30 13.43 4.31
CA LEU A 545 -16.30 13.48 3.22
C LEU A 545 -16.29 12.21 2.36
N HIS A 546 -16.65 11.07 2.95
CA HIS A 546 -16.70 9.76 2.30
C HIS A 546 -18.13 9.33 1.93
N GLY A 547 -19.11 10.22 2.06
CA GLY A 547 -20.53 9.91 1.82
C GLY A 547 -21.13 8.94 2.85
N LEU A 548 -20.52 8.82 4.03
CA LEU A 548 -20.99 7.95 5.11
C LEU A 548 -22.06 8.65 5.95
N ALA A 549 -23.07 7.89 6.37
CA ALA A 549 -24.09 8.33 7.31
C ALA A 549 -23.47 8.76 8.65
N PRO A 550 -24.08 9.72 9.36
CA PRO A 550 -23.58 10.14 10.65
C PRO A 550 -23.74 9.04 11.70
N VAL A 551 -22.74 8.88 12.56
CA VAL A 551 -22.86 8.07 13.77
C VAL A 551 -23.50 8.89 14.89
N THR A 552 -24.22 8.20 15.76
CA THR A 552 -24.81 8.74 16.99
C THR A 552 -24.27 7.99 18.20
N SER A 553 -24.28 8.63 19.36
CA SER A 553 -23.88 8.02 20.63
C SER A 553 -24.98 8.11 21.66
N THR A 554 -25.16 7.01 22.40
CA THR A 554 -26.04 6.96 23.58
C THR A 554 -25.39 7.55 24.84
N SER A 555 -24.09 7.86 24.81
CA SER A 555 -23.36 8.47 25.92
C SER A 555 -23.15 9.96 25.72
N PRO A 556 -23.50 10.83 26.70
CA PRO A 556 -23.29 12.27 26.61
C PRO A 556 -21.83 12.70 26.87
N VAL A 557 -20.97 11.79 27.34
CA VAL A 557 -19.56 12.09 27.70
C VAL A 557 -18.60 11.30 26.83
N ASN A 558 -18.86 10.00 26.62
CA ASN A 558 -18.00 9.11 25.83
C ASN A 558 -18.57 9.00 24.41
N ALA A 559 -18.55 10.11 23.69
CA ALA A 559 -19.32 10.32 22.48
C ALA A 559 -18.87 9.48 21.27
N ILE A 560 -17.65 8.91 21.28
CA ILE A 560 -17.13 8.13 20.15
C ILE A 560 -16.68 6.73 20.55
N THR A 561 -16.97 6.29 21.78
CA THR A 561 -16.59 4.96 22.26
C THR A 561 -17.50 3.89 21.63
N PRO A 562 -16.95 2.85 20.95
CA PRO A 562 -17.64 1.77 20.26
C PRO A 562 -18.91 1.23 20.93
N ARG A 563 -18.89 0.99 22.24
CA ARG A 563 -20.03 0.47 23.01
C ARG A 563 -21.31 1.32 22.88
N TYR A 564 -21.16 2.64 22.69
CA TYR A 564 -22.28 3.58 22.68
C TYR A 564 -22.68 4.01 21.26
N LEU A 565 -21.93 3.58 20.24
CA LEU A 565 -22.13 4.02 18.86
C LEU A 565 -23.24 3.25 18.16
N SER A 566 -23.97 3.98 17.33
CA SER A 566 -24.90 3.43 16.35
C SER A 566 -24.93 4.28 15.10
N THR A 567 -25.34 3.71 13.97
CA THR A 567 -25.56 4.45 12.72
C THR A 567 -27.01 4.23 12.31
N ASP A 568 -27.73 5.30 12.00
CA ASP A 568 -29.09 5.20 11.46
C ASP A 568 -29.00 5.24 9.93
N VAL A 569 -29.31 4.10 9.30
CA VAL A 569 -29.29 3.94 7.85
C VAL A 569 -30.67 3.47 7.37
N SER A 570 -31.18 4.14 6.33
CA SER A 570 -32.50 3.86 5.77
C SER A 570 -32.47 3.21 4.39
N LYS A 571 -31.29 3.17 3.75
CA LYS A 571 -31.07 2.56 2.44
C LYS A 571 -30.29 1.26 2.60
N PHE A 572 -30.76 0.22 1.94
CA PHE A 572 -30.14 -1.10 1.93
C PHE A 572 -29.81 -1.51 0.50
N VAL A 573 -28.73 -2.26 0.35
CA VAL A 573 -28.31 -2.83 -0.92
C VAL A 573 -28.72 -4.29 -0.95
N ASP A 574 -29.44 -4.64 -2.02
CA ASP A 574 -29.90 -6.00 -2.32
C ASP A 574 -28.99 -6.58 -3.42
N ASP A 575 -28.07 -7.45 -3.01
CA ASP A 575 -27.08 -8.10 -3.87
C ASP A 575 -26.99 -9.59 -3.51
N ASP A 576 -27.12 -10.44 -4.52
CA ASP A 576 -27.17 -11.90 -4.36
C ASP A 576 -25.82 -12.53 -3.98
N ARG A 577 -24.72 -11.78 -4.05
CA ARG A 577 -23.38 -12.27 -3.67
C ARG A 577 -23.24 -12.28 -2.16
N LEU A 578 -23.02 -13.46 -1.58
CA LEU A 578 -22.85 -13.63 -0.15
C LEU A 578 -21.48 -13.10 0.33
N VAL A 579 -21.48 -12.36 1.43
CA VAL A 579 -20.27 -11.94 2.15
C VAL A 579 -20.16 -12.73 3.46
N SER A 580 -19.09 -13.52 3.62
CA SER A 580 -18.80 -14.20 4.88
C SER A 580 -17.90 -13.33 5.76
N ILE A 581 -18.38 -12.91 6.92
CA ILE A 581 -17.57 -12.21 7.92
C ILE A 581 -17.16 -13.19 9.01
N ILE A 582 -15.85 -13.30 9.23
CA ILE A 582 -15.27 -14.19 10.23
C ILE A 582 -14.85 -13.38 11.45
N MET A 583 -15.40 -13.75 12.61
CA MET A 583 -15.10 -13.16 13.90
C MET A 583 -14.58 -14.26 14.84
N THR A 584 -13.49 -13.99 15.55
CA THR A 584 -12.94 -14.92 16.55
C THR A 584 -13.06 -14.33 17.93
N THR A 585 -13.38 -15.15 18.92
CA THR A 585 -13.53 -14.71 20.31
C THR A 585 -12.84 -15.69 21.27
N TYR A 586 -12.35 -15.16 22.39
CA TYR A 586 -11.80 -15.95 23.49
C TYR A 586 -12.10 -15.24 24.81
N LYS A 587 -12.90 -15.87 25.66
CA LYS A 587 -13.63 -15.28 26.79
C LYS A 587 -14.64 -14.23 26.35
N ARG A 588 -15.65 -14.00 27.19
CA ARG A 588 -16.69 -13.02 26.90
C ARG A 588 -16.21 -11.60 27.16
N ASP A 589 -16.13 -10.79 26.09
CA ASP A 589 -15.88 -9.35 26.16
C ASP A 589 -17.21 -8.57 26.24
N PRO A 590 -17.34 -7.54 27.11
CA PRO A 590 -18.51 -6.65 27.12
C PRO A 590 -18.82 -5.94 25.79
N LEU A 591 -17.88 -5.87 24.86
CA LEU A 591 -18.00 -5.22 23.55
C LEU A 591 -18.49 -6.17 22.45
N LEU A 592 -18.58 -7.48 22.73
CA LEU A 592 -18.99 -8.50 21.77
C LEU A 592 -20.34 -8.18 21.13
N ASP A 593 -21.30 -7.71 21.93
CA ASP A 593 -22.65 -7.40 21.45
C ASP A 593 -22.64 -6.21 20.46
N SER A 594 -21.85 -5.18 20.75
CA SER A 594 -21.69 -4.03 19.84
C SER A 594 -20.96 -4.42 18.54
N ALA A 595 -19.95 -5.30 18.63
CA ALA A 595 -19.23 -5.78 17.47
C ALA A 595 -20.13 -6.61 16.55
N ILE A 596 -20.90 -7.55 17.11
CA ILE A 596 -21.88 -8.37 16.38
C ILE A 596 -22.95 -7.47 15.75
N ALA A 597 -23.55 -6.56 16.53
CA ALA A 597 -24.58 -5.64 16.03
C ALA A 597 -24.06 -4.78 14.88
N SER A 598 -22.79 -4.35 14.92
CA SER A 598 -22.19 -3.55 13.84
C SER A 598 -22.11 -4.29 12.51
N ILE A 599 -21.99 -5.63 12.52
CA ILE A 599 -22.01 -6.47 11.30
C ILE A 599 -23.44 -6.78 10.87
N LEU A 600 -24.34 -7.09 11.81
CA LEU A 600 -25.73 -7.44 11.47
C LEU A 600 -26.55 -6.26 10.94
N ASN A 601 -26.14 -5.03 11.29
CA ASN A 601 -26.75 -3.77 10.87
C ASN A 601 -26.07 -3.13 9.63
N GLN A 602 -25.27 -3.89 8.89
CA GLN A 602 -24.70 -3.39 7.63
C GLN A 602 -25.81 -3.10 6.60
N THR A 603 -25.60 -2.07 5.76
CA THR A 603 -26.49 -1.73 4.65
C THR A 603 -26.50 -2.81 3.57
N TYR A 604 -25.39 -3.51 3.40
CA TYR A 604 -25.30 -4.74 2.60
C TYR A 604 -25.94 -5.91 3.36
N ARG A 605 -27.05 -6.44 2.84
CA ARG A 605 -27.90 -7.39 3.61
C ARG A 605 -27.45 -8.84 3.55
N ASN A 606 -26.86 -9.26 2.44
CA ASN A 606 -26.52 -10.65 2.18
C ASN A 606 -25.17 -11.04 2.83
N VAL A 607 -25.18 -11.11 4.16
CA VAL A 607 -24.01 -11.38 5.00
C VAL A 607 -24.29 -12.63 5.85
N GLU A 608 -23.29 -13.51 5.96
CA GLU A 608 -23.24 -14.51 7.04
C GLU A 608 -22.13 -14.11 8.04
N LEU A 609 -22.42 -14.27 9.34
CA LEU A 609 -21.47 -14.00 10.42
C LEU A 609 -21.03 -15.32 11.05
N LEU A 610 -19.77 -15.68 10.82
CA LEU A 610 -19.12 -16.88 11.33
C LEU A 610 -18.35 -16.53 12.60
N ILE A 611 -18.87 -16.89 13.77
CA ILE A 611 -18.21 -16.65 15.06
C ILE A 611 -17.52 -17.93 15.53
N VAL A 612 -16.20 -17.88 15.66
CA VAL A 612 -15.38 -19.02 16.11
C VAL A 612 -14.85 -18.75 17.52
N ASP A 613 -15.35 -19.52 18.48
CA ASP A 613 -14.87 -19.54 19.87
C ASP A 613 -13.57 -20.34 19.97
N ASP A 614 -12.46 -19.69 20.34
CA ASP A 614 -11.13 -20.31 20.48
C ASP A 614 -10.99 -21.07 21.81
N CYS A 615 -11.96 -21.94 22.09
CA CYS A 615 -12.08 -22.76 23.30
C CYS A 615 -12.11 -21.91 24.58
N SER A 616 -13.11 -21.02 24.69
CA SER A 616 -13.24 -20.16 25.87
C SER A 616 -13.49 -20.96 27.15
N PRO A 617 -12.85 -20.59 28.28
CA PRO A 617 -13.03 -21.29 29.55
C PRO A 617 -14.30 -20.90 30.32
N ASP A 618 -15.02 -19.88 29.87
CA ASP A 618 -16.26 -19.36 30.46
C ASP A 618 -17.50 -19.80 29.66
N ASP A 619 -18.66 -19.21 29.94
CA ASP A 619 -19.94 -19.53 29.29
C ASP A 619 -20.11 -18.89 27.90
N ASN A 620 -19.03 -18.35 27.31
CA ASN A 620 -19.08 -17.62 26.05
C ASN A 620 -19.70 -18.44 24.91
N PHE A 621 -19.32 -19.71 24.74
CA PHE A 621 -19.89 -20.54 23.67
C PHE A 621 -21.39 -20.80 23.87
N THR A 622 -21.84 -21.01 25.11
CA THR A 622 -23.27 -21.13 25.44
C THR A 622 -24.02 -19.85 25.07
N TYR A 623 -23.44 -18.69 25.35
CA TYR A 623 -23.99 -17.40 24.95
C TYR A 623 -24.07 -17.23 23.43
N LEU A 624 -23.04 -17.65 22.69
CA LEU A 624 -23.06 -17.62 21.23
C LEU A 624 -24.16 -18.54 20.65
N GLN A 625 -24.43 -19.69 21.28
CA GLN A 625 -25.53 -20.58 20.87
C GLN A 625 -26.91 -19.94 21.06
N THR A 626 -27.11 -19.09 22.08
CA THR A 626 -28.38 -18.36 22.23
C THR A 626 -28.52 -17.27 21.17
N LEU A 627 -27.44 -16.56 20.82
CA LEU A 627 -27.44 -15.56 19.75
C LEU A 627 -27.77 -16.15 18.38
N LYS A 628 -27.26 -17.35 18.09
CA LYS A 628 -27.61 -18.09 16.86
C LYS A 628 -29.12 -18.27 16.69
N GLN A 629 -29.89 -18.38 17.78
CA GLN A 629 -31.35 -18.52 17.73
C GLN A 629 -32.08 -17.21 17.42
N THR A 630 -31.40 -16.06 17.47
CA THR A 630 -32.00 -14.74 17.26
C THR A 630 -31.85 -14.19 15.84
N ASP A 631 -30.87 -14.67 15.07
CA ASP A 631 -30.62 -14.24 13.69
C ASP A 631 -29.99 -15.40 12.90
N ASP A 632 -30.68 -15.86 11.86
CA ASP A 632 -30.28 -17.02 11.04
C ASP A 632 -28.98 -16.80 10.28
N ARG A 633 -28.51 -15.55 10.16
CA ARG A 633 -27.21 -15.22 9.54
C ARG A 633 -26.02 -15.60 10.42
N ILE A 634 -26.25 -15.88 11.71
CA ILE A 634 -25.20 -16.21 12.67
C ILE A 634 -24.92 -17.72 12.66
N ARG A 635 -23.66 -18.07 12.45
CA ARG A 635 -23.14 -19.44 12.57
C ARG A 635 -22.01 -19.46 13.58
N VAL A 636 -22.12 -20.34 14.58
CA VAL A 636 -21.17 -20.39 15.71
C VAL A 636 -20.45 -21.73 15.73
N PHE A 637 -19.16 -21.69 16.02
CA PHE A 637 -18.29 -22.87 16.11
C PHE A 637 -17.39 -22.75 17.33
N GLN A 638 -16.94 -23.90 17.86
CA GLN A 638 -15.98 -23.96 18.95
C GLN A 638 -14.77 -24.79 18.52
N MET A 639 -13.58 -24.27 18.79
CA MET A 639 -12.32 -24.98 18.61
C MET A 639 -12.14 -26.02 19.73
N ASN A 640 -11.52 -27.16 19.42
CA ASN A 640 -11.24 -28.21 20.40
C ASN A 640 -10.22 -27.80 21.48
N GLU A 641 -9.33 -26.86 21.14
CA GLU A 641 -8.36 -26.30 22.07
C GLU A 641 -8.05 -24.84 21.70
N ASN A 642 -7.51 -24.07 22.66
CA ASN A 642 -7.07 -22.70 22.38
C ASN A 642 -5.81 -22.69 21.49
N GLY A 643 -5.99 -22.39 20.21
CA GLY A 643 -4.94 -22.33 19.21
C GLY A 643 -4.50 -20.92 18.84
N GLY A 644 -5.30 -19.90 19.19
CA GLY A 644 -5.08 -18.50 18.85
C GLY A 644 -5.90 -18.05 17.62
N THR A 645 -6.05 -16.73 17.48
CA THR A 645 -6.98 -16.09 16.52
C THR A 645 -6.80 -16.53 15.07
N TYR A 646 -5.57 -16.68 14.55
CA TYR A 646 -5.42 -17.00 13.11
C TYR A 646 -5.70 -18.47 12.81
N LEU A 647 -5.49 -19.37 13.77
CA LEU A 647 -5.97 -20.75 13.63
C LEU A 647 -7.50 -20.79 13.58
N ALA A 648 -8.17 -20.08 14.49
CA ALA A 648 -9.62 -19.96 14.50
C ALA A 648 -10.16 -19.24 13.23
N LYS A 649 -9.48 -18.21 12.72
CA LYS A 649 -9.82 -17.55 11.45
C LYS A 649 -9.69 -18.51 10.28
N ASN A 650 -8.62 -19.30 10.21
CA ASN A 650 -8.43 -20.32 9.17
C ASN A 650 -9.53 -21.40 9.20
N PHE A 651 -9.97 -21.80 10.39
CA PHE A 651 -11.15 -22.65 10.54
C PHE A 651 -12.40 -21.94 10.01
N GLY A 652 -12.64 -20.68 10.40
CA GLY A 652 -13.74 -19.86 9.87
C GLY A 652 -13.75 -19.75 8.33
N ILE A 653 -12.58 -19.51 7.72
CA ILE A 653 -12.42 -19.47 6.25
C ILE A 653 -12.87 -20.80 5.62
N SER A 654 -12.53 -21.93 6.24
CA SER A 654 -12.94 -23.25 5.72
C SER A 654 -14.45 -23.49 5.79
N GLN A 655 -15.17 -22.76 6.66
CA GLN A 655 -16.63 -22.87 6.83
C GLN A 655 -17.41 -21.81 6.03
N ALA A 656 -16.71 -20.86 5.40
CA ALA A 656 -17.28 -19.73 4.69
C ALA A 656 -17.83 -20.11 3.31
N ASN A 657 -19.06 -19.69 3.03
CA ASN A 657 -19.78 -19.94 1.78
C ASN A 657 -19.84 -18.72 0.85
N GLY A 658 -19.35 -17.57 1.32
CA GLY A 658 -19.43 -16.30 0.62
C GLY A 658 -18.54 -16.21 -0.62
N THR A 659 -19.01 -15.44 -1.60
CA THR A 659 -18.21 -14.99 -2.73
C THR A 659 -17.07 -14.08 -2.26
N PHE A 660 -17.33 -13.32 -1.19
CA PHE A 660 -16.34 -12.51 -0.51
C PHE A 660 -16.12 -13.02 0.92
N ILE A 661 -14.89 -12.89 1.40
CA ILE A 661 -14.47 -13.27 2.75
C ILE A 661 -13.88 -12.02 3.42
N GLY A 662 -14.43 -11.66 4.58
CA GLY A 662 -13.99 -10.52 5.38
C GLY A 662 -13.83 -10.88 6.85
N PHE A 663 -13.28 -9.94 7.63
CA PHE A 663 -12.95 -10.19 9.03
C PHE A 663 -13.46 -9.07 9.96
N MET A 664 -13.61 -9.43 11.23
CA MET A 664 -13.98 -8.52 12.32
C MET A 664 -13.40 -9.02 13.64
N ASP A 665 -12.84 -8.11 14.45
CA ASP A 665 -12.44 -8.43 15.82
C ASP A 665 -13.63 -8.20 16.77
N SER A 666 -13.70 -8.96 17.86
CA SER A 666 -14.88 -9.04 18.74
C SER A 666 -15.06 -7.82 19.66
N ASP A 667 -14.13 -6.87 19.65
CA ASP A 667 -14.09 -5.70 20.53
C ASP A 667 -14.09 -4.36 19.77
N ASP A 668 -14.26 -4.39 18.45
CA ASP A 668 -14.28 -3.20 17.60
C ASP A 668 -15.69 -2.86 17.09
N TYR A 669 -15.87 -1.63 16.63
CA TYR A 669 -17.07 -1.19 15.91
C TYR A 669 -16.73 -0.86 14.46
N CYS A 670 -17.57 -1.34 13.53
CA CYS A 670 -17.47 -0.98 12.12
C CYS A 670 -18.70 -0.18 11.66
N HIS A 671 -18.47 0.79 10.78
CA HIS A 671 -19.52 1.64 10.23
C HIS A 671 -20.51 0.81 9.38
N ALA A 672 -21.81 1.16 9.42
CA ALA A 672 -22.88 0.37 8.78
C ALA A 672 -22.75 0.24 7.25
N GLN A 673 -22.09 1.18 6.59
CA GLN A 673 -21.87 1.16 5.13
C GLN A 673 -20.53 0.55 4.69
N ARG A 674 -19.76 -0.05 5.62
CA ARG A 674 -18.41 -0.57 5.30
C ARG A 674 -18.45 -1.64 4.21
N ILE A 675 -19.26 -2.68 4.39
CA ILE A 675 -19.28 -3.83 3.47
C ILE A 675 -19.80 -3.41 2.09
N GLU A 676 -20.85 -2.59 2.04
CA GLU A 676 -21.38 -2.01 0.80
C GLU A 676 -20.27 -1.31 0.00
N MET A 677 -19.56 -0.36 0.60
CA MET A 677 -18.47 0.36 -0.07
C MET A 677 -17.34 -0.55 -0.55
N GLN A 678 -17.00 -1.57 0.23
CA GLN A 678 -15.94 -2.52 -0.13
C GLN A 678 -16.35 -3.38 -1.31
N VAL A 679 -17.58 -3.91 -1.32
CA VAL A 679 -18.12 -4.71 -2.42
C VAL A 679 -18.26 -3.87 -3.69
N ASP A 680 -18.73 -2.63 -3.58
CA ASP A 680 -18.85 -1.70 -4.71
C ASP A 680 -17.48 -1.39 -5.32
N SER A 681 -16.47 -1.19 -4.48
CA SER A 681 -15.10 -0.91 -4.92
C SER A 681 -14.47 -2.11 -5.63
N LEU A 682 -14.66 -3.32 -5.11
CA LEU A 682 -14.22 -4.55 -5.79
C LEU A 682 -15.01 -4.81 -7.07
N SER A 683 -16.30 -4.45 -7.12
CA SER A 683 -17.14 -4.61 -8.31
C SER A 683 -16.75 -3.62 -9.41
N SER A 684 -16.40 -2.39 -9.05
CA SER A 684 -15.93 -1.35 -9.96
C SER A 684 -14.50 -1.58 -10.47
N ASN A 685 -13.74 -2.46 -9.80
CA ASN A 685 -12.37 -2.82 -10.16
C ASN A 685 -12.24 -4.35 -10.26
N PRO A 686 -12.62 -4.97 -11.39
CA PRO A 686 -12.62 -6.44 -11.52
C PRO A 686 -11.25 -7.11 -11.28
N GLU A 687 -10.16 -6.42 -11.62
CA GLU A 687 -8.78 -6.89 -11.37
C GLU A 687 -8.37 -6.83 -9.89
N ALA A 688 -9.12 -6.11 -9.05
CA ALA A 688 -8.86 -6.03 -7.63
C ALA A 688 -9.31 -7.31 -6.93
N VAL A 689 -8.40 -7.85 -6.12
CA VAL A 689 -8.58 -9.13 -5.43
C VAL A 689 -8.93 -8.95 -3.95
N GLY A 690 -8.62 -7.78 -3.38
CA GLY A 690 -8.94 -7.44 -2.01
C GLY A 690 -8.90 -5.96 -1.71
N ILE A 691 -9.55 -5.57 -0.63
CA ILE A 691 -9.67 -4.18 -0.19
C ILE A 691 -9.55 -4.05 1.34
N THR A 692 -8.90 -2.98 1.80
CA THR A 692 -8.83 -2.57 3.21
C THR A 692 -9.27 -1.12 3.38
N HIS A 693 -9.90 -0.82 4.51
CA HIS A 693 -10.19 0.53 4.98
C HIS A 693 -9.19 0.96 6.08
N ASP A 694 -9.35 2.18 6.58
CA ASP A 694 -8.54 2.72 7.68
C ASP A 694 -9.34 2.73 9.01
N TYR A 695 -8.61 2.86 10.12
CA TYR A 695 -9.13 3.00 11.48
C TYR A 695 -8.41 4.10 12.25
N PHE A 696 -9.01 4.51 13.36
CA PHE A 696 -8.33 5.17 14.46
C PHE A 696 -8.69 4.47 15.78
N ARG A 697 -7.80 4.56 16.77
CA ARG A 697 -7.94 3.86 18.06
C ARG A 697 -8.53 4.79 19.10
N ILE A 698 -9.44 4.27 19.92
CA ILE A 698 -10.22 5.01 20.91
C ILE A 698 -10.17 4.24 22.22
N ASP A 699 -9.88 4.91 23.32
CA ASP A 699 -9.95 4.30 24.66
C ASP A 699 -11.39 4.34 25.24
N GLU A 700 -11.57 3.81 26.45
CA GLU A 700 -12.86 3.81 27.15
C GLU A 700 -13.42 5.21 27.46
N ASN A 701 -12.59 6.26 27.39
CA ASN A 701 -12.93 7.66 27.68
C ASN A 701 -13.11 8.51 26.42
N SER A 702 -13.21 7.86 25.25
CA SER A 702 -13.30 8.55 23.95
C SER A 702 -12.04 9.38 23.62
N ASP A 703 -10.87 9.07 24.18
CA ASP A 703 -9.59 9.62 23.74
C ASP A 703 -9.06 8.86 22.54
N VAL A 704 -8.66 9.61 21.51
CA VAL A 704 -8.05 9.04 20.30
C VAL A 704 -6.54 8.86 20.52
N GLU A 705 -6.02 7.71 20.11
CA GLU A 705 -4.58 7.43 20.14
C GLU A 705 -3.83 8.16 19.01
N PHE A 706 -3.01 9.14 19.37
CA PHE A 706 -2.05 9.76 18.44
C PHE A 706 -0.64 9.21 18.67
N ARG A 707 -0.03 8.63 17.63
CA ARG A 707 1.42 8.32 17.59
C ARG A 707 2.08 9.26 16.61
N GLY A 708 3.40 9.50 16.65
CA GLY A 708 4.10 10.54 15.88
C GLY A 708 3.91 10.61 14.35
N ILE A 709 3.13 9.71 13.75
CA ILE A 709 2.70 9.73 12.35
C ILE A 709 1.23 10.17 12.12
N GLY A 710 0.43 10.40 13.16
CA GLY A 710 -1.00 10.78 13.09
C GLY A 710 -1.91 9.82 13.87
N ALA A 711 -3.23 9.93 13.72
CA ALA A 711 -4.21 9.02 14.34
C ALA A 711 -4.62 7.87 13.41
N LEU A 712 -4.73 8.14 12.11
CA LEU A 712 -5.28 7.19 11.14
C LEU A 712 -4.28 6.08 10.74
N ARG A 713 -4.74 4.84 10.61
CA ARG A 713 -3.95 3.65 10.24
C ARG A 713 -4.75 2.71 9.34
N MET A 714 -4.07 1.86 8.57
CA MET A 714 -4.73 0.80 7.82
C MET A 714 -5.29 -0.26 8.76
N ALA A 715 -6.59 -0.57 8.64
CA ALA A 715 -7.23 -1.62 9.40
C ALA A 715 -7.00 -2.95 8.72
N CYS A 716 -5.93 -3.68 9.08
CA CYS A 716 -5.67 -5.01 8.53
C CYS A 716 -6.88 -5.95 8.71
N ILE A 717 -7.60 -5.82 9.83
CA ILE A 717 -8.81 -6.58 10.12
C ILE A 717 -9.98 -6.27 9.17
N SER A 718 -9.99 -5.11 8.52
CA SER A 718 -11.04 -4.75 7.54
C SER A 718 -10.86 -5.43 6.18
N LEU A 719 -9.82 -6.26 6.00
CA LEU A 719 -9.56 -6.94 4.74
C LEU A 719 -10.81 -7.70 4.26
N LEU A 720 -11.30 -7.33 3.08
CA LEU A 720 -12.32 -8.07 2.33
C LEU A 720 -11.67 -8.56 1.03
N ILE A 721 -11.73 -9.87 0.78
CA ILE A 721 -11.13 -10.51 -0.39
C ILE A 721 -12.17 -11.30 -1.17
N ARG A 722 -11.89 -11.52 -2.46
CA ARG A 722 -12.57 -12.55 -3.25
C ARG A 722 -12.18 -13.94 -2.72
N ARG A 723 -13.11 -14.89 -2.72
CA ARG A 723 -12.84 -16.27 -2.31
C ARG A 723 -11.67 -16.91 -3.05
N GLU A 724 -11.53 -16.59 -4.34
CA GLU A 724 -10.46 -17.04 -5.24
C GLU A 724 -9.05 -16.76 -4.67
N VAL A 725 -8.88 -15.70 -3.88
CA VAL A 725 -7.60 -15.37 -3.21
C VAL A 725 -7.20 -16.49 -2.25
N VAL A 726 -8.14 -16.99 -1.43
CA VAL A 726 -7.88 -18.12 -0.54
C VAL A 726 -7.54 -19.37 -1.35
N ASP A 727 -8.25 -19.59 -2.45
CA ASP A 727 -8.00 -20.74 -3.30
C ASP A 727 -6.59 -20.66 -3.90
N GLU A 728 -6.10 -19.50 -4.33
CA GLU A 728 -4.81 -19.32 -5.00
C GLU A 728 -3.59 -19.23 -4.08
N ILE A 729 -3.67 -18.45 -2.99
CA ILE A 729 -2.53 -18.22 -2.08
C ILE A 729 -2.72 -18.89 -0.71
N GLY A 730 -3.86 -19.54 -0.47
CA GLY A 730 -4.13 -20.28 0.75
C GLY A 730 -4.54 -19.40 1.91
N TYR A 731 -4.21 -19.85 3.12
CA TYR A 731 -4.72 -19.34 4.39
C TYR A 731 -3.76 -18.36 5.07
N PHE A 732 -4.17 -17.75 6.18
CA PHE A 732 -3.26 -17.01 7.06
C PHE A 732 -2.17 -17.95 7.58
N ASP A 733 -1.00 -17.39 7.87
CA ASP A 733 -0.06 -18.08 8.75
C ASP A 733 -0.72 -18.36 10.12
N SER A 734 -0.79 -19.63 10.52
CA SER A 734 -1.42 -20.05 11.77
C SER A 734 -0.58 -19.63 12.99
N LEU A 735 -0.77 -18.38 13.39
CA LEU A 735 -0.11 -17.74 14.52
C LEU A 735 -1.11 -17.29 15.57
N ARG A 736 -0.60 -16.99 16.76
CA ARG A 736 -1.39 -16.33 17.81
C ARG A 736 -1.59 -14.84 17.55
N VAL A 737 -0.69 -14.20 16.80
CA VAL A 737 -0.67 -12.75 16.53
C VAL A 737 0.01 -12.41 15.19
N GLY A 738 -0.42 -11.34 14.53
CA GLY A 738 0.31 -10.67 13.43
C GLY A 738 0.27 -11.31 12.03
N ALA A 739 -0.54 -12.34 11.78
CA ALA A 739 -0.61 -12.97 10.46
C ALA A 739 -1.46 -12.19 9.43
N ASP A 740 -2.27 -11.23 9.86
CA ASP A 740 -3.02 -10.32 8.99
C ASP A 740 -2.10 -9.50 8.09
N THR A 741 -1.04 -8.95 8.66
CA THR A 741 -0.03 -8.16 7.95
C THR A 741 0.72 -9.02 6.95
N GLU A 742 1.09 -10.25 7.34
CA GLU A 742 1.73 -11.23 6.45
C GLU A 742 0.82 -11.55 5.25
N TYR A 743 -0.45 -11.83 5.49
CA TYR A 743 -1.37 -12.22 4.42
C TYR A 743 -1.65 -11.09 3.44
N ILE A 744 -1.80 -9.85 3.94
CA ILE A 744 -1.92 -8.65 3.10
C ILE A 744 -0.68 -8.45 2.23
N GLU A 745 0.53 -8.50 2.83
CA GLU A 745 1.79 -8.34 2.09
C GLU A 745 2.03 -9.50 1.11
N ARG A 746 1.49 -10.70 1.40
CA ARG A 746 1.53 -11.85 0.48
C ARG A 746 0.62 -11.67 -0.73
N ILE A 747 -0.59 -11.15 -0.53
CA ILE A 747 -1.47 -10.77 -1.64
C ILE A 747 -0.74 -9.78 -2.55
N GLU A 748 -0.13 -8.75 -1.97
CA GLU A 748 0.65 -7.74 -2.70
C GLU A 748 1.84 -8.35 -3.44
N ALA A 749 2.56 -9.29 -2.82
CA ALA A 749 3.72 -9.95 -3.42
C ALA A 749 3.37 -10.83 -4.62
N TYR A 750 2.20 -11.48 -4.61
CA TYR A 750 1.75 -12.38 -5.67
C TYR A 750 0.99 -11.66 -6.79
N TYR A 751 0.00 -10.83 -6.43
CA TYR A 751 -0.89 -10.16 -7.38
C TYR A 751 -0.39 -8.79 -7.84
N GLY A 752 0.54 -8.17 -7.11
CA GLY A 752 0.92 -6.77 -7.29
C GLY A 752 0.16 -5.83 -6.33
N ASN A 753 0.79 -4.72 -5.98
CA ASN A 753 0.26 -3.76 -5.01
C ASN A 753 -1.05 -3.10 -5.48
N GLU A 754 -1.18 -2.91 -6.79
CA GLU A 754 -2.32 -2.27 -7.45
C GLU A 754 -3.58 -3.14 -7.44
N ARG A 755 -3.45 -4.46 -7.35
CA ARG A 755 -4.58 -5.38 -7.25
C ARG A 755 -5.16 -5.46 -5.85
N ARG A 756 -4.48 -4.90 -4.84
CA ARG A 756 -5.00 -4.77 -3.47
C ARG A 756 -5.33 -3.31 -3.18
N LEU A 757 -6.62 -3.00 -3.14
CA LEU A 757 -7.09 -1.65 -2.88
C LEU A 757 -6.90 -1.29 -1.39
N ARG A 758 -6.50 -0.04 -1.14
CA ARG A 758 -6.59 0.58 0.19
C ARG A 758 -7.34 1.89 0.05
N MET A 759 -8.50 1.98 0.66
CA MET A 759 -9.25 3.23 0.75
C MET A 759 -8.96 3.88 2.09
N SER A 760 -8.64 5.18 2.08
CA SER A 760 -8.47 5.94 3.32
C SER A 760 -9.82 6.38 3.89
N VAL A 761 -10.74 5.41 4.04
CA VAL A 761 -12.06 5.58 4.63
C VAL A 761 -11.96 5.11 6.08
N PRO A 762 -12.20 5.97 7.09
CA PRO A 762 -12.10 5.64 8.51
C PRO A 762 -13.35 4.89 9.01
N SER A 763 -13.67 3.75 8.39
CA SER A 763 -14.90 2.99 8.70
C SER A 763 -14.80 2.11 9.95
N MET A 764 -13.66 2.13 10.64
CA MET A 764 -13.37 1.26 11.78
C MET A 764 -13.03 2.11 13.02
N PHE A 765 -13.77 1.89 14.09
CA PHE A 765 -13.60 2.52 15.40
C PHE A 765 -13.03 1.45 16.33
N MET A 766 -11.71 1.40 16.45
CA MET A 766 -11.04 0.29 17.14
C MET A 766 -10.77 0.61 18.61
N MET A 767 -11.01 -0.35 19.49
CA MET A 767 -10.78 -0.16 20.92
C MET A 767 -9.30 -0.23 21.28
N LEU A 768 -8.88 0.66 22.19
CA LEU A 768 -7.59 0.63 22.84
C LEU A 768 -7.77 0.16 24.28
N HIS A 769 -7.32 -1.06 24.59
CA HIS A 769 -7.22 -1.54 25.96
C HIS A 769 -5.99 -2.44 26.16
N ASN A 770 -5.47 -2.45 27.39
CA ASN A 770 -4.22 -3.13 27.76
C ASN A 770 -4.34 -4.67 27.76
N SER A 771 -5.56 -5.21 27.79
CA SER A 771 -5.83 -6.64 27.71
C SER A 771 -5.77 -7.19 26.29
N SER A 772 -5.76 -6.33 25.26
CA SER A 772 -5.66 -6.77 23.87
C SER A 772 -4.28 -7.32 23.52
N LEU A 773 -4.22 -8.19 22.52
CA LEU A 773 -2.98 -8.77 21.97
C LEU A 773 -2.00 -7.72 21.41
N THR A 774 -2.48 -6.50 21.16
CA THR A 774 -1.68 -5.39 20.65
C THR A 774 -1.39 -4.32 21.71
N GLY A 775 -2.21 -4.25 22.76
CA GLY A 775 -2.06 -3.29 23.87
C GLY A 775 -1.18 -3.80 25.02
N GLY A 776 -1.05 -5.12 25.22
CA GLY A 776 -0.29 -5.70 26.33
C GLY A 776 0.50 -6.98 26.02
N GLY A 777 1.34 -7.39 26.97
CA GLY A 777 2.10 -8.64 26.92
C GLY A 777 3.35 -8.62 26.02
N PRO A 778 3.96 -9.80 25.77
CA PRO A 778 5.22 -9.92 25.03
C PRO A 778 5.11 -9.57 23.52
N PHE A 779 3.89 -9.41 23.01
CA PHE A 779 3.61 -9.07 21.61
C PHE A 779 2.96 -7.69 21.43
N HIS A 780 2.97 -6.84 22.45
CA HIS A 780 2.39 -5.50 22.35
C HIS A 780 3.11 -4.65 21.28
N ILE A 781 2.38 -3.71 20.68
CA ILE A 781 2.94 -2.73 19.74
C ILE A 781 2.97 -1.37 20.44
N SER A 782 4.12 -1.04 21.03
CA SER A 782 4.33 0.24 21.73
C SER A 782 4.72 1.38 20.78
N TRP A 783 5.15 2.49 21.38
CA TRP A 783 5.79 3.63 20.73
C TRP A 783 6.99 3.24 19.85
N ARG A 784 7.62 2.08 20.14
CA ARG A 784 8.69 1.51 19.32
C ARG A 784 8.19 0.92 18.01
N SER A 785 6.89 0.91 17.75
CA SER A 785 6.26 0.16 16.66
C SER A 785 6.57 -1.34 16.80
N VAL A 786 6.51 -2.11 15.71
CA VAL A 786 6.78 -3.56 15.70
C VAL A 786 8.22 -3.84 16.16
N SER A 787 8.39 -4.61 17.23
CA SER A 787 9.67 -5.00 17.83
C SER A 787 9.63 -6.46 18.32
N GLY A 788 10.76 -6.97 18.83
CA GLY A 788 10.85 -8.30 19.42
C GLY A 788 10.42 -9.42 18.45
N HIS A 789 9.61 -10.36 18.94
CA HIS A 789 9.16 -11.51 18.16
C HIS A 789 8.43 -11.12 16.87
N ARG A 790 7.55 -10.11 16.91
CA ARG A 790 6.84 -9.65 15.70
C ARG A 790 7.80 -9.11 14.64
N LEU A 791 8.85 -8.40 15.04
CA LEU A 791 9.84 -7.91 14.08
C LEU A 791 10.57 -9.04 13.38
N ASN A 792 10.98 -10.06 14.13
CA ASN A 792 11.66 -11.23 13.56
C ASN A 792 10.75 -11.95 12.55
N HIS A 793 9.47 -12.13 12.87
CA HIS A 793 8.48 -12.67 11.93
C HIS A 793 8.36 -11.81 10.66
N HIS A 794 8.24 -10.47 10.80
CA HIS A 794 8.18 -9.55 9.66
C HIS A 794 9.41 -9.62 8.76
N CYS A 795 10.62 -9.73 9.34
CA CYS A 795 11.84 -9.89 8.55
C CYS A 795 11.83 -11.21 7.77
N SER A 796 11.47 -12.31 8.42
CA SER A 796 11.43 -13.63 7.80
C SER A 796 10.42 -13.73 6.65
N PHE A 797 9.16 -13.32 6.86
CA PHE A 797 8.15 -13.47 5.81
C PHE A 797 8.40 -12.52 4.64
N ARG A 798 8.96 -11.31 4.86
CA ARG A 798 9.26 -10.37 3.77
C ARG A 798 10.36 -10.86 2.84
N LEU A 799 11.34 -11.60 3.35
CA LEU A 799 12.33 -12.28 2.51
C LEU A 799 11.66 -13.36 1.65
N TRP A 800 10.72 -14.11 2.20
CA TRP A 800 9.94 -15.08 1.44
C TRP A 800 9.01 -14.41 0.41
N HIS A 801 8.36 -13.29 0.74
CA HIS A 801 7.54 -12.51 -0.19
C HIS A 801 8.34 -11.95 -1.37
N LYS A 802 9.58 -11.54 -1.15
CA LYS A 802 10.51 -11.17 -2.25
C LYS A 802 10.78 -12.33 -3.20
N LYS A 803 10.90 -13.56 -2.69
CA LYS A 803 11.01 -14.78 -3.50
C LYS A 803 9.73 -15.06 -4.28
N ILE A 804 8.55 -14.85 -3.69
CA ILE A 804 7.26 -14.94 -4.40
C ILE A 804 7.23 -13.97 -5.57
N LYS A 805 7.52 -12.68 -5.32
CA LYS A 805 7.54 -11.63 -6.34
C LYS A 805 8.50 -11.93 -7.50
N SER A 806 9.59 -12.64 -7.21
CA SER A 806 10.59 -13.05 -8.20
C SER A 806 10.27 -14.38 -8.90
N GLY A 807 9.15 -15.04 -8.57
CA GLY A 807 8.77 -16.35 -9.09
C GLY A 807 9.61 -17.52 -8.55
N ILE A 808 10.40 -17.30 -7.50
CA ILE A 808 11.29 -18.29 -6.89
C ILE A 808 10.54 -19.18 -5.88
N ALA A 809 9.50 -18.66 -5.24
CA ALA A 809 8.71 -19.38 -4.23
C ALA A 809 7.21 -19.34 -4.52
N SER A 810 6.49 -20.40 -4.17
CA SER A 810 5.03 -20.44 -4.21
C SER A 810 4.43 -19.56 -3.11
N PRO A 811 3.33 -18.83 -3.36
CA PRO A 811 2.61 -18.07 -2.33
C PRO A 811 1.69 -18.94 -1.46
N TYR A 812 1.45 -20.19 -1.83
CA TYR A 812 0.42 -21.00 -1.22
C TYR A 812 0.78 -21.45 0.22
N LEU A 813 -0.04 -21.07 1.21
CA LEU A 813 0.02 -21.64 2.56
C LEU A 813 -1.21 -22.52 2.85
N PRO A 814 -1.03 -23.82 3.15
CA PRO A 814 -2.15 -24.69 3.48
C PRO A 814 -2.77 -24.33 4.84
N ARG A 815 -4.04 -24.71 5.04
CA ARG A 815 -4.79 -24.51 6.30
C ARG A 815 -4.05 -25.09 7.52
N ARG A 816 -3.51 -26.30 7.38
CA ARG A 816 -2.61 -26.93 8.35
C ARG A 816 -1.17 -26.81 7.87
N LEU A 817 -0.39 -26.00 8.58
CA LEU A 817 1.01 -25.73 8.28
C LEU A 817 1.93 -26.81 8.87
N SER A 818 2.13 -27.90 8.15
CA SER A 818 3.07 -28.96 8.54
C SER A 818 4.54 -28.59 8.25
N ILE A 819 4.77 -27.81 7.20
CA ILE A 819 6.09 -27.30 6.80
C ILE A 819 5.95 -25.81 6.53
N ARG A 820 6.81 -25.02 7.17
CA ARG A 820 6.74 -23.57 7.15
C ARG A 820 7.81 -23.01 6.19
N PRO A 821 7.46 -22.07 5.28
CA PRO A 821 8.41 -21.58 4.28
C PRO A 821 9.40 -20.53 4.80
N PHE A 822 9.20 -20.01 6.01
CA PHE A 822 10.06 -19.02 6.66
C PHE A 822 10.09 -19.20 8.17
N GLU A 823 11.11 -18.69 8.85
CA GLU A 823 11.25 -18.85 10.30
C GLU A 823 10.26 -17.97 11.08
N VAL A 824 9.72 -18.52 12.17
CA VAL A 824 8.84 -17.81 13.10
C VAL A 824 9.26 -18.09 14.54
N PRO A 825 9.31 -17.07 15.42
CA PRO A 825 9.59 -17.27 16.84
C PRO A 825 8.56 -18.20 17.50
N ASP A 826 9.04 -19.14 18.32
CA ASP A 826 8.19 -20.17 18.94
C ASP A 826 7.01 -19.60 19.74
N ALA A 827 7.22 -18.47 20.42
CA ALA A 827 6.19 -17.81 21.21
C ALA A 827 4.97 -17.34 20.37
N MET A 828 5.14 -17.10 19.07
CA MET A 828 4.06 -16.67 18.17
C MET A 828 3.30 -17.84 17.53
N LYS A 829 3.88 -19.05 17.50
CA LYS A 829 3.29 -20.21 16.83
C LYS A 829 1.99 -20.61 17.53
N SER A 830 0.96 -20.91 16.75
CA SER A 830 -0.24 -21.58 17.27
C SER A 830 0.07 -23.00 17.71
N LYS A 831 -0.76 -23.56 18.60
CA LYS A 831 -0.70 -24.98 18.96
C LYS A 831 -1.23 -25.80 17.78
N HIS A 832 -0.34 -26.15 16.88
CA HIS A 832 -0.58 -27.16 15.87
C HIS A 832 0.24 -28.40 16.21
N HIS A 833 -0.26 -29.58 15.86
CA HIS A 833 0.62 -30.73 15.64
C HIS A 833 1.40 -30.48 14.35
N VAL A 834 2.53 -29.79 14.49
CA VAL A 834 3.57 -29.74 13.47
C VAL A 834 4.47 -30.94 13.72
N TRP A 835 4.95 -31.58 12.66
CA TRP A 835 5.95 -32.64 12.84
C TRP A 835 7.24 -32.00 13.39
N GLU A 836 7.70 -32.47 14.55
CA GLU A 836 8.93 -32.00 15.21
C GLU A 836 10.02 -33.07 15.19
N THR A 837 11.28 -32.63 15.29
CA THR A 837 12.45 -33.51 15.37
C THR A 837 12.30 -34.47 16.55
N GLY A 838 12.12 -35.76 16.26
CA GLY A 838 11.90 -36.81 17.27
C GLY A 838 10.53 -37.49 17.17
N MET A 839 9.58 -36.92 16.41
CA MET A 839 8.34 -37.60 16.05
C MET A 839 8.61 -38.73 15.03
N PRO A 840 7.88 -39.85 15.09
CA PRO A 840 8.02 -40.92 14.10
C PRO A 840 7.59 -40.44 12.72
N LEU A 841 8.22 -40.99 11.68
CA LEU A 841 7.85 -40.70 10.29
C LEU A 841 6.58 -41.45 9.90
N PHE A 842 5.78 -40.92 8.96
CA PHE A 842 4.58 -41.59 8.49
C PHE A 842 4.85 -43.02 8.00
N SER A 843 5.93 -43.22 7.25
CA SER A 843 6.41 -44.52 6.79
C SER A 843 6.65 -45.52 7.92
N GLU A 844 7.17 -45.08 9.07
CA GLU A 844 7.41 -45.91 10.26
C GLU A 844 6.09 -46.30 10.92
N MET A 845 5.16 -45.36 11.02
CA MET A 845 3.83 -45.60 11.60
C MET A 845 3.01 -46.58 10.77
N ILE A 846 3.01 -46.44 9.44
CA ILE A 846 2.36 -47.41 8.55
C ILE A 846 3.03 -48.78 8.63
N ARG A 847 4.37 -48.86 8.72
CA ARG A 847 5.07 -50.14 8.90
C ARG A 847 4.69 -50.82 10.21
N LYS A 848 4.61 -50.05 11.31
CA LYS A 848 4.16 -50.53 12.61
C LYS A 848 2.70 -51.00 12.55
N ARG A 849 1.79 -50.23 11.97
CA ARG A 849 0.39 -50.62 11.77
C ARG A 849 0.27 -51.90 10.95
N ASN A 850 1.03 -52.01 9.86
CA ASN A 850 1.07 -53.19 9.02
C ASN A 850 1.55 -54.44 9.79
N HIS A 851 2.54 -54.29 10.65
CA HIS A 851 2.94 -55.35 11.58
C HIS A 851 1.81 -55.69 12.56
N ASP A 852 1.25 -54.70 13.25
CA ASP A 852 0.28 -54.90 14.33
C ASP A 852 -1.03 -55.51 13.84
N TRP A 853 -1.55 -55.02 12.73
CA TRP A 853 -2.82 -55.47 12.15
C TRP A 853 -2.66 -56.87 11.55
N TRP A 854 -1.64 -57.10 10.72
CA TRP A 854 -1.56 -58.31 9.90
C TRP A 854 -0.70 -59.41 10.52
N LYS A 855 0.48 -59.06 11.10
CA LYS A 855 1.40 -60.03 11.71
C LYS A 855 1.05 -60.34 13.16
N ALA A 856 0.87 -59.32 14.00
CA ALA A 856 0.51 -59.49 15.41
C ALA A 856 -1.00 -59.72 15.64
N LYS A 857 -1.82 -59.54 14.59
CA LYS A 857 -3.27 -59.79 14.60
C LYS A 857 -4.02 -59.08 15.73
N LYS A 858 -3.67 -57.82 16.03
CA LYS A 858 -4.43 -57.01 17.00
C LYS A 858 -5.93 -56.93 16.62
N PRO A 859 -6.85 -57.02 17.59
CA PRO A 859 -8.30 -57.07 17.34
C PRO A 859 -8.89 -55.68 17.07
N VAL A 860 -8.55 -55.09 15.94
CA VAL A 860 -9.07 -53.79 15.48
C VAL A 860 -10.19 -54.04 14.47
N TRP A 861 -11.39 -53.48 14.71
CA TRP A 861 -12.56 -53.79 13.87
C TRP A 861 -12.45 -53.20 12.47
N GLN A 862 -11.83 -52.02 12.32
CA GLN A 862 -11.61 -51.34 11.03
C GLN A 862 -10.81 -52.21 10.05
N LYS A 863 -9.93 -53.08 10.54
CA LYS A 863 -9.21 -54.07 9.71
C LYS A 863 -10.17 -54.97 8.93
N LYS A 864 -11.36 -55.26 9.47
CA LYS A 864 -12.39 -56.09 8.83
C LYS A 864 -13.05 -55.41 7.64
N LEU A 865 -12.83 -54.10 7.43
CA LEU A 865 -13.33 -53.34 6.28
C LEU A 865 -12.39 -53.38 5.06
N SER A 866 -11.18 -53.92 5.22
CA SER A 866 -10.22 -54.02 4.11
C SER A 866 -10.70 -54.89 2.93
N PRO A 867 -11.47 -55.98 3.11
CA PRO A 867 -12.14 -56.66 2.00
C PRO A 867 -13.19 -55.74 1.36
N LYS A 868 -13.21 -55.68 0.01
CA LYS A 868 -14.04 -54.74 -0.76
C LYS A 868 -15.54 -54.82 -0.41
N LEU A 869 -16.09 -56.02 -0.26
CA LEU A 869 -17.50 -56.24 0.10
C LEU A 869 -17.86 -55.68 1.48
N ALA A 870 -17.01 -55.92 2.49
CA ALA A 870 -17.23 -55.41 3.84
C ALA A 870 -17.14 -53.88 3.91
N GLY A 871 -16.15 -53.30 3.22
CA GLY A 871 -16.02 -51.85 3.11
C GLY A 871 -17.21 -51.21 2.40
N ARG A 872 -17.68 -51.82 1.31
CA ARG A 872 -18.87 -51.42 0.57
C ARG A 872 -20.11 -51.39 1.46
N SER A 873 -20.44 -52.48 2.15
CA SER A 873 -21.63 -52.54 3.01
C SER A 873 -21.58 -51.48 4.12
N PHE A 874 -20.41 -51.25 4.73
CA PHE A 874 -20.25 -50.21 5.73
C PHE A 874 -20.56 -48.80 5.20
N VAL A 875 -20.12 -48.48 3.98
CA VAL A 875 -20.37 -47.17 3.35
C VAL A 875 -21.83 -47.03 2.90
N GLU A 876 -22.43 -48.12 2.42
CA GLU A 876 -23.85 -48.17 2.08
C GLU A 876 -24.75 -47.93 3.31
N ASP A 877 -24.39 -48.47 4.47
CA ASP A 877 -25.08 -48.24 5.75
C ASP A 877 -25.00 -46.78 6.23
N LEU A 878 -23.98 -46.02 5.78
CA LEU A 878 -23.88 -44.57 6.01
C LEU A 878 -24.75 -43.74 5.05
N GLY A 879 -25.46 -44.38 4.13
CA GLY A 879 -26.31 -43.72 3.13
C GLY A 879 -25.54 -43.13 1.95
N LEU A 880 -24.28 -43.54 1.75
CA LEU A 880 -23.41 -43.05 0.68
C LEU A 880 -23.41 -43.99 -0.54
N LYS A 881 -23.09 -43.43 -1.71
CA LYS A 881 -23.16 -44.16 -2.98
C LYS A 881 -22.01 -45.17 -3.11
N VAL A 882 -22.39 -46.41 -3.45
CA VAL A 882 -21.49 -47.50 -3.82
C VAL A 882 -21.84 -47.99 -5.25
N PRO A 883 -20.92 -48.68 -5.96
CA PRO A 883 -21.25 -49.34 -7.24
C PRO A 883 -22.45 -50.27 -7.08
N VAL A 884 -23.19 -50.67 -8.10
CA VAL A 884 -24.21 -51.74 -7.91
C VAL A 884 -23.52 -53.12 -7.88
N LEU A 885 -23.85 -53.99 -6.92
CA LEU A 885 -23.38 -55.38 -6.89
C LEU A 885 -24.36 -56.26 -7.68
N TYR A 886 -23.87 -56.94 -8.72
CA TYR A 886 -24.67 -57.84 -9.55
C TYR A 886 -24.57 -59.30 -9.10
N TRP A 887 -23.38 -59.71 -8.65
CA TRP A 887 -23.14 -61.09 -8.23
C TRP A 887 -21.92 -61.18 -7.31
N GLU A 888 -21.93 -62.15 -6.39
CA GLU A 888 -20.78 -62.56 -5.60
C GLU A 888 -20.77 -64.09 -5.39
N GLY A 889 -19.58 -64.69 -5.30
CA GLY A 889 -19.44 -66.13 -5.09
C GLY A 889 -18.00 -66.55 -4.78
N LYS A 890 -17.85 -67.71 -4.12
CA LYS A 890 -16.52 -68.25 -3.75
C LYS A 890 -15.87 -69.06 -4.85
N GLU A 891 -16.66 -69.82 -5.59
CA GLU A 891 -16.16 -70.69 -6.66
C GLU A 891 -16.21 -69.94 -7.98
N CYS A 892 -15.08 -69.86 -8.68
CA CYS A 892 -15.03 -69.22 -10.01
C CYS A 892 -15.97 -69.91 -11.01
N GLN A 893 -16.24 -71.21 -10.84
CA GLN A 893 -17.17 -71.96 -11.66
C GLN A 893 -18.62 -71.46 -11.58
N ASP A 894 -18.97 -70.75 -10.50
CA ASP A 894 -20.33 -70.24 -10.26
C ASP A 894 -20.56 -68.86 -10.88
N ILE A 895 -19.54 -68.26 -11.51
CA ILE A 895 -19.68 -67.00 -12.26
C ILE A 895 -20.81 -67.19 -13.29
N PRO A 896 -21.81 -66.28 -13.36
CA PRO A 896 -22.94 -66.41 -14.27
C PRO A 896 -22.54 -66.29 -15.75
N GLU A 897 -23.43 -66.72 -16.64
CA GLU A 897 -23.27 -66.51 -18.08
C GLU A 897 -23.23 -65.01 -18.40
N LEU A 898 -22.28 -64.56 -19.24
CA LEU A 898 -22.09 -63.13 -19.49
C LEU A 898 -23.34 -62.44 -20.07
N ALA A 899 -24.20 -63.19 -20.77
CA ALA A 899 -25.49 -62.72 -21.28
C ALA A 899 -26.53 -62.44 -20.19
N GLN A 900 -26.34 -62.94 -18.97
CA GLN A 900 -27.19 -62.68 -17.80
C GLN A 900 -26.76 -61.42 -17.04
N LEU A 901 -25.59 -60.88 -17.35
CA LEU A 901 -25.05 -59.66 -16.74
C LEU A 901 -25.44 -58.43 -17.58
N PRO A 902 -25.44 -57.23 -16.98
CA PRO A 902 -25.55 -55.98 -17.74
C PRO A 902 -24.45 -55.86 -18.79
N ARG A 903 -24.64 -54.99 -19.80
CA ARG A 903 -23.64 -54.79 -20.86
C ARG A 903 -22.27 -54.35 -20.34
N ASN A 904 -22.25 -53.65 -19.21
CA ASN A 904 -21.08 -53.03 -18.63
C ASN A 904 -20.94 -53.50 -17.17
N PHE A 905 -19.84 -54.16 -16.82
CA PHE A 905 -19.58 -54.64 -15.47
C PHE A 905 -18.08 -54.79 -15.20
N VAL A 906 -17.69 -54.86 -13.93
CA VAL A 906 -16.33 -55.17 -13.51
C VAL A 906 -16.35 -56.46 -12.71
N ILE A 907 -15.51 -57.41 -13.09
CA ILE A 907 -15.25 -58.62 -12.31
C ILE A 907 -13.89 -58.53 -11.63
N LYS A 908 -13.85 -58.80 -10.33
CA LYS A 908 -12.65 -58.69 -9.47
C LYS A 908 -12.78 -59.56 -8.22
N PRO A 909 -11.68 -59.92 -7.56
CA PRO A 909 -11.73 -60.52 -6.22
C PRO A 909 -11.95 -59.46 -5.12
N GLU A 910 -12.59 -59.86 -4.01
CA GLU A 910 -12.83 -58.99 -2.84
C GLU A 910 -11.54 -58.55 -2.15
N LYS A 911 -10.46 -59.33 -2.32
CA LYS A 911 -9.13 -59.13 -1.74
C LYS A 911 -8.11 -59.19 -2.87
N GLY A 912 -7.11 -58.33 -2.82
CA GLY A 912 -6.05 -58.28 -3.81
C GLY A 912 -5.45 -56.88 -3.91
N TRP A 913 -4.17 -56.81 -4.29
CA TRP A 913 -3.39 -55.57 -4.35
C TRP A 913 -2.87 -55.24 -5.76
N ASN A 914 -3.23 -56.04 -6.76
CA ASN A 914 -2.86 -55.80 -8.16
C ASN A 914 -4.12 -55.87 -9.05
N SER A 915 -4.00 -55.37 -10.28
CA SER A 915 -5.10 -55.34 -11.24
C SER A 915 -5.08 -56.53 -12.21
N ASN A 916 -4.25 -57.55 -12.00
CA ASN A 916 -4.08 -58.64 -12.98
C ASN A 916 -5.32 -59.55 -13.04
N ASN A 917 -6.15 -59.52 -12.01
CA ASN A 917 -7.40 -60.26 -11.89
C ASN A 917 -8.63 -59.34 -11.83
N VAL A 918 -8.51 -58.15 -12.42
CA VAL A 918 -9.59 -57.18 -12.56
C VAL A 918 -9.89 -57.02 -14.04
N TYR A 919 -11.13 -57.24 -14.45
CA TYR A 919 -11.56 -57.12 -15.84
C TYR A 919 -12.71 -56.14 -15.93
N CYS A 920 -12.56 -55.08 -16.73
CA CYS A 920 -13.55 -54.03 -16.93
C CYS A 920 -14.29 -54.31 -18.25
N MET A 921 -15.39 -55.04 -18.17
CA MET A 921 -16.14 -55.49 -19.33
C MET A 921 -17.10 -54.41 -19.82
N LYS A 922 -16.97 -54.02 -21.08
CA LYS A 922 -17.88 -53.10 -21.78
C LYS A 922 -18.24 -53.70 -23.13
N ASP A 923 -19.52 -53.95 -23.36
CA ASP A 923 -20.02 -54.56 -24.60
C ASP A 923 -19.27 -55.85 -25.01
N GLY A 924 -18.90 -56.67 -24.02
CA GLY A 924 -18.20 -57.96 -24.22
C GLY A 924 -16.68 -57.87 -24.39
N MET A 925 -16.10 -56.68 -24.27
CA MET A 925 -14.65 -56.43 -24.39
C MET A 925 -14.09 -55.89 -23.07
N ASP A 926 -12.93 -56.38 -22.64
CA ASP A 926 -12.20 -55.78 -21.52
C ASP A 926 -11.49 -54.51 -21.99
N ILE A 927 -11.89 -53.36 -21.46
CA ILE A 927 -11.35 -52.06 -21.85
C ILE A 927 -9.95 -51.79 -21.28
N LEU A 928 -9.45 -52.64 -20.38
CA LEU A 928 -8.06 -52.53 -19.89
C LEU A 928 -7.04 -53.17 -20.83
N THR A 929 -7.41 -54.29 -21.46
CA THR A 929 -6.52 -55.09 -22.32
C THR A 929 -6.89 -55.00 -23.81
N HIS A 930 -8.06 -54.43 -24.12
CA HIS A 930 -8.67 -54.45 -25.45
C HIS A 930 -8.86 -55.87 -25.99
N GLN A 931 -9.16 -56.84 -25.12
CA GLN A 931 -9.42 -58.23 -25.49
C GLN A 931 -10.87 -58.64 -25.20
N ALA A 932 -11.45 -59.46 -26.09
CA ALA A 932 -12.74 -60.07 -25.86
C ALA A 932 -12.58 -61.31 -24.97
N TYR A 933 -13.39 -61.40 -23.91
CA TYR A 933 -13.38 -62.53 -22.98
C TYR A 933 -14.71 -63.27 -23.03
N THR A 934 -14.67 -64.60 -23.13
CA THR A 934 -15.84 -65.44 -22.83
C THR A 934 -15.87 -65.74 -21.34
N ARG A 935 -16.99 -66.28 -20.85
CA ARG A 935 -17.09 -66.77 -19.49
C ARG A 935 -15.98 -67.78 -19.17
N GLU A 936 -15.75 -68.75 -20.05
CA GLU A 936 -14.74 -69.80 -19.87
C GLU A 936 -13.34 -69.20 -19.76
N HIS A 937 -13.03 -68.16 -20.54
CA HIS A 937 -11.76 -67.45 -20.44
C HIS A 937 -11.59 -66.78 -19.07
N LEU A 938 -12.60 -66.07 -18.57
CA LEU A 938 -12.55 -65.42 -17.26
C LEU A 938 -12.46 -66.43 -16.13
N VAL A 939 -13.30 -67.47 -16.15
CA VAL A 939 -13.28 -68.55 -15.14
C VAL A 939 -11.90 -69.21 -15.10
N ARG A 940 -11.33 -69.54 -16.26
CA ARG A 940 -10.00 -70.13 -16.35
C ARG A 940 -8.92 -69.20 -15.82
N ALA A 941 -8.90 -67.95 -16.27
CA ALA A 941 -7.90 -66.97 -15.87
C ALA A 941 -7.92 -66.71 -14.35
N LEU A 942 -9.13 -66.56 -13.76
CA LEU A 942 -9.29 -66.41 -12.32
C LEU A 942 -8.94 -67.68 -11.54
N SER A 943 -9.28 -68.87 -12.07
CA SER A 943 -8.99 -70.15 -11.40
C SER A 943 -7.50 -70.54 -11.44
N GLU A 944 -6.77 -70.13 -12.48
CA GLU A 944 -5.34 -70.42 -12.63
C GLU A 944 -4.45 -69.41 -11.86
N ASP A 945 -4.99 -68.21 -11.56
CA ASP A 945 -4.31 -67.17 -10.81
C ASP A 945 -3.80 -67.67 -9.44
N GLU A 946 -2.52 -67.42 -9.17
CA GLU A 946 -1.85 -67.93 -7.97
C GLU A 946 -2.46 -67.34 -6.69
N PHE A 947 -2.79 -66.05 -6.70
CA PHE A 947 -3.34 -65.38 -5.53
C PHE A 947 -4.74 -65.90 -5.20
N ILE A 948 -5.61 -66.05 -6.21
CA ILE A 948 -6.97 -66.58 -6.01
C ILE A 948 -6.91 -68.02 -5.50
N ARG A 949 -6.04 -68.87 -6.04
CA ARG A 949 -5.87 -70.26 -5.56
C ARG A 949 -5.38 -70.33 -4.12
N GLN A 950 -4.42 -69.48 -3.73
CA GLN A 950 -3.84 -69.49 -2.38
C GLN A 950 -4.78 -68.91 -1.32
N ASN A 951 -5.54 -67.86 -1.66
CA ASN A 951 -6.30 -67.07 -0.69
C ASN A 951 -7.81 -67.33 -0.73
N GLN A 952 -8.30 -67.99 -1.77
CA GLN A 952 -9.73 -68.28 -2.02
C GLN A 952 -10.64 -67.09 -1.70
N PRO A 953 -10.40 -65.90 -2.31
CA PRO A 953 -11.24 -64.73 -2.08
C PRO A 953 -12.63 -64.93 -2.70
N ILE A 954 -13.63 -64.21 -2.17
CA ILE A 954 -14.91 -64.04 -2.87
C ILE A 954 -14.65 -63.29 -4.18
N ILE A 955 -15.19 -63.78 -5.29
CA ILE A 955 -15.24 -63.08 -6.56
C ILE A 955 -16.53 -62.28 -6.60
N MET A 956 -16.44 -61.04 -7.09
CA MET A 956 -17.54 -60.10 -7.15
C MET A 956 -17.66 -59.50 -8.55
N ILE A 957 -18.89 -59.27 -8.98
CA ILE A 957 -19.25 -58.61 -10.23
C ILE A 957 -20.08 -57.37 -9.88
N GLU A 958 -19.56 -56.20 -10.23
CA GLU A 958 -20.17 -54.91 -9.95
C GLU A 958 -20.41 -54.08 -11.21
N GLU A 959 -21.16 -53.01 -11.07
CA GLU A 959 -21.29 -51.94 -12.05
C GLU A 959 -19.93 -51.43 -12.52
N LEU A 960 -19.77 -51.32 -13.83
CA LEU A 960 -18.71 -50.51 -14.42
C LEU A 960 -19.16 -49.05 -14.42
N LEU A 961 -18.65 -48.28 -13.46
CA LEU A 961 -19.03 -46.88 -13.25
C LEU A 961 -18.72 -46.01 -14.49
N GLU A 962 -19.64 -45.10 -14.81
CA GLU A 962 -19.47 -44.15 -15.90
C GLU A 962 -18.75 -42.88 -15.42
N PRO A 963 -17.62 -42.48 -16.04
CA PRO A 963 -16.91 -41.25 -15.69
C PRO A 963 -17.76 -40.00 -15.95
N GLU A 964 -17.48 -38.92 -15.22
CA GLU A 964 -17.99 -37.59 -15.59
C GLU A 964 -17.51 -37.18 -16.99
N PRO A 965 -18.30 -36.39 -17.75
CA PRO A 965 -17.92 -35.93 -19.09
C PRO A 965 -16.55 -35.23 -19.15
N LYS A 966 -16.20 -34.47 -18.10
CA LYS A 966 -14.90 -33.77 -18.00
C LYS A 966 -13.70 -34.72 -17.82
N GLN A 967 -13.94 -35.99 -17.53
CA GLN A 967 -12.92 -37.00 -17.17
C GLN A 967 -12.68 -38.03 -18.31
N LEU A 968 -13.30 -37.87 -19.48
CA LEU A 968 -13.45 -38.87 -20.56
C LEU A 968 -12.19 -39.34 -21.34
N SER A 969 -10.95 -39.08 -20.88
CA SER A 969 -9.76 -39.33 -21.71
C SER A 969 -9.54 -40.81 -22.11
N ASP A 970 -9.96 -41.77 -21.29
CA ASP A 970 -9.76 -43.22 -21.48
C ASP A 970 -11.04 -44.06 -21.23
N GLY A 971 -12.19 -43.41 -21.06
CA GLY A 971 -13.49 -44.08 -20.86
C GLY A 971 -13.68 -44.76 -19.50
N LEU A 972 -12.75 -44.58 -18.55
CA LEU A 972 -12.81 -45.11 -17.19
C LEU A 972 -12.94 -43.98 -16.17
N PRO A 973 -13.65 -44.19 -15.04
CA PRO A 973 -13.68 -43.23 -13.94
C PRO A 973 -12.29 -43.06 -13.33
N ARG A 974 -11.89 -41.81 -13.10
CA ARG A 974 -10.65 -41.54 -12.35
C ARG A 974 -10.84 -41.88 -10.88
N ASP A 975 -9.78 -42.40 -10.32
CA ASP A 975 -9.68 -42.92 -8.96
C ASP A 975 -8.90 -41.93 -8.09
N PHE A 976 -9.59 -41.33 -7.14
CA PHE A 976 -9.10 -40.33 -6.19
C PHE A 976 -8.88 -40.99 -4.83
N LYS A 977 -7.63 -41.03 -4.38
CA LYS A 977 -7.22 -41.74 -3.16
C LYS A 977 -7.01 -40.74 -2.03
N PHE A 978 -8.00 -40.60 -1.17
CA PHE A 978 -7.97 -39.69 -0.04
C PHE A 978 -7.21 -40.31 1.13
N TYR A 979 -6.21 -39.61 1.65
CA TYR A 979 -5.51 -39.98 2.87
C TYR A 979 -6.16 -39.24 4.03
N CYS A 980 -6.97 -39.96 4.83
CA CYS A 980 -7.82 -39.37 5.84
C CYS A 980 -7.39 -39.80 7.24
N PHE A 981 -7.43 -38.88 8.20
CA PHE A 981 -7.12 -39.07 9.61
C PHE A 981 -8.36 -38.68 10.43
N GLY A 982 -9.27 -39.63 10.64
CA GLY A 982 -10.62 -39.29 11.06
C GLY A 982 -11.31 -38.44 9.98
N GLU A 983 -11.90 -37.32 10.36
CA GLU A 983 -12.54 -36.37 9.43
C GLU A 983 -11.54 -35.53 8.63
N GLU A 984 -10.26 -35.52 8.99
CA GLU A 984 -9.27 -34.64 8.36
C GLU A 984 -8.69 -35.29 7.11
N ILE A 985 -8.79 -34.59 5.97
CA ILE A 985 -8.20 -35.03 4.69
C ILE A 985 -6.81 -34.42 4.57
N ALA A 986 -5.77 -35.24 4.59
CA ALA A 986 -4.39 -34.79 4.48
C ALA A 986 -3.97 -34.57 3.03
N MET A 987 -4.26 -35.52 2.13
CA MET A 987 -3.98 -35.37 0.70
C MET A 987 -4.87 -36.26 -0.14
N VAL A 988 -4.94 -35.97 -1.43
CA VAL A 988 -5.65 -36.75 -2.43
C VAL A 988 -4.68 -37.13 -3.54
N HIS A 989 -4.48 -38.44 -3.72
CA HIS A 989 -3.59 -38.98 -4.74
C HIS A 989 -4.39 -39.38 -5.97
N VAL A 990 -3.98 -38.89 -7.14
CA VAL A 990 -4.53 -39.24 -8.45
C VAL A 990 -3.43 -39.88 -9.30
N ALA A 991 -3.73 -41.02 -9.91
CA ALA A 991 -2.84 -41.68 -10.86
C ALA A 991 -3.37 -41.52 -12.28
N LEU A 992 -2.59 -40.87 -13.14
CA LEU A 992 -2.90 -40.66 -14.55
C LEU A 992 -2.26 -41.77 -15.39
N ARG A 993 -3.11 -42.50 -16.11
CA ARG A 993 -2.64 -43.55 -17.01
C ARG A 993 -2.07 -42.93 -18.27
N LYS A 994 -0.74 -43.00 -18.43
CA LYS A 994 -0.05 -42.63 -19.68
C LYS A 994 0.32 -43.84 -20.53
N SER A 995 0.34 -45.03 -19.95
CA SER A 995 0.63 -46.26 -20.65
C SER A 995 -0.20 -47.41 -20.09
N GLU A 996 -0.87 -48.15 -20.98
CA GLU A 996 -1.63 -49.36 -20.64
C GLU A 996 -0.70 -50.56 -20.33
N VAL A 997 0.53 -50.56 -20.89
CA VAL A 997 1.49 -51.69 -20.80
C VAL A 997 2.51 -51.48 -19.68
N ASN A 998 3.24 -50.37 -19.71
CA ASN A 998 4.23 -50.02 -18.69
C ASN A 998 3.67 -49.04 -17.65
N LYS A 999 3.15 -49.57 -16.54
CA LYS A 999 2.61 -48.79 -15.41
C LYS A 999 3.62 -47.87 -14.73
N SER A 1000 4.93 -48.05 -14.93
CA SER A 1000 5.93 -47.12 -14.37
C SER A 1000 5.97 -45.78 -15.11
N LEU A 1001 5.36 -45.68 -16.29
CA LEU A 1001 5.23 -44.44 -17.07
C LEU A 1001 4.00 -43.63 -16.66
N ASN A 1002 3.17 -44.16 -15.74
CA ASN A 1002 2.02 -43.43 -15.23
C ASN A 1002 2.48 -42.24 -14.39
N GLU A 1003 1.80 -41.13 -14.57
CA GLU A 1003 2.06 -39.90 -13.85
C GLU A 1003 1.22 -39.86 -12.58
N HIS A 1004 1.78 -39.36 -11.49
CA HIS A 1004 1.10 -39.28 -10.22
C HIS A 1004 1.01 -37.83 -9.76
N GLN A 1005 -0.19 -37.42 -9.38
CA GLN A 1005 -0.45 -36.06 -8.91
C GLN A 1005 -1.07 -36.13 -7.52
N TYR A 1006 -0.71 -35.17 -6.68
CA TYR A 1006 -1.12 -35.11 -5.29
C TYR A 1006 -1.73 -33.75 -5.02
N TYR A 1007 -2.92 -33.74 -4.46
CA TYR A 1007 -3.71 -32.55 -4.20
C TYR A 1007 -4.02 -32.44 -2.72
N ASP A 1008 -4.29 -31.23 -2.24
CA ASP A 1008 -4.96 -31.03 -0.95
C ASP A 1008 -6.50 -31.08 -1.07
N GLU A 1009 -7.21 -30.83 0.02
CA GLU A 1009 -8.69 -30.82 0.05
C GLU A 1009 -9.32 -29.77 -0.87
N ASN A 1010 -8.58 -28.70 -1.21
CA ASN A 1010 -9.02 -27.63 -2.09
C ASN A 1010 -8.68 -27.90 -3.57
N PHE A 1011 -8.19 -29.11 -3.88
CA PHE A 1011 -7.75 -29.49 -5.22
C PHE A 1011 -6.55 -28.69 -5.73
N LYS A 1012 -5.66 -28.23 -4.84
CA LYS A 1012 -4.38 -27.62 -5.22
C LYS A 1012 -3.25 -28.63 -5.18
N LEU A 1013 -2.40 -28.60 -6.21
CA LEU A 1013 -1.24 -29.47 -6.31
C LEU A 1013 -0.31 -29.26 -5.11
N MET A 1014 0.10 -30.36 -4.49
CA MET A 1014 1.04 -30.32 -3.39
C MET A 1014 2.43 -29.91 -3.89
N PRO A 1015 3.12 -28.98 -3.19
CA PRO A 1015 4.39 -28.42 -3.66
C PRO A 1015 5.57 -29.39 -3.53
N GLY A 1016 5.49 -30.36 -2.62
CA GLY A 1016 6.57 -31.32 -2.40
C GLY A 1016 6.35 -32.64 -3.14
N LYS A 1017 7.46 -33.28 -3.52
CA LYS A 1017 7.43 -34.63 -4.10
C LYS A 1017 6.97 -35.63 -3.04
N ILE A 1018 5.97 -36.47 -3.32
CA ILE A 1018 5.41 -37.38 -2.29
C ILE A 1018 6.11 -38.75 -2.26
N MET A 1019 6.37 -39.34 -3.43
CA MET A 1019 6.94 -40.68 -3.56
C MET A 1019 8.26 -40.62 -4.32
N GLU A 1020 9.33 -41.25 -3.80
CA GLU A 1020 10.69 -41.15 -4.37
C GLU A 1020 10.77 -41.61 -5.83
N LYS A 1021 10.19 -42.78 -6.11
CA LYS A 1021 10.32 -43.51 -7.39
C LYS A 1021 9.18 -43.26 -8.38
N ARG A 1022 8.24 -42.37 -8.08
CA ARG A 1022 7.12 -42.04 -8.97
C ARG A 1022 7.38 -40.70 -9.64
N ASP A 1023 6.99 -40.62 -10.91
CA ASP A 1023 6.99 -39.35 -11.63
C ASP A 1023 5.83 -38.48 -11.14
N GLN A 1024 6.15 -37.26 -10.70
CA GLN A 1024 5.16 -36.34 -10.14
C GLN A 1024 4.80 -35.29 -11.17
N GLY A 1025 3.58 -35.40 -11.67
CA GLY A 1025 2.99 -34.48 -12.62
C GLY A 1025 2.98 -33.05 -12.14
N GLN A 1026 3.26 -32.12 -13.05
CA GLN A 1026 3.22 -30.68 -12.78
C GLN A 1026 2.01 -29.99 -13.41
N ASP A 1027 1.37 -30.63 -14.40
CA ASP A 1027 0.22 -30.07 -15.11
C ASP A 1027 -1.09 -30.49 -14.40
N PRO A 1028 -1.76 -29.60 -13.66
CA PRO A 1028 -2.94 -29.96 -12.88
C PRO A 1028 -4.07 -30.44 -13.79
N ILE A 1029 -4.74 -31.51 -13.38
CA ILE A 1029 -5.98 -31.97 -14.04
C ILE A 1029 -7.15 -31.07 -13.68
N GLN A 1030 -8.22 -31.15 -14.47
CA GLN A 1030 -9.46 -30.46 -14.17
C GLN A 1030 -10.14 -31.06 -12.92
N ARG A 1031 -10.56 -30.19 -12.01
CA ARG A 1031 -11.33 -30.58 -10.80
C ARG A 1031 -12.65 -31.26 -11.21
N PRO A 1032 -13.00 -32.41 -10.60
CA PRO A 1032 -14.31 -33.06 -10.80
C PRO A 1032 -15.47 -32.15 -10.41
N ASP A 1033 -16.62 -32.33 -11.07
CA ASP A 1033 -17.83 -31.57 -10.74
C ASP A 1033 -18.41 -32.00 -9.39
N CYS A 1034 -18.32 -33.30 -9.05
CA CYS A 1034 -18.72 -33.82 -7.74
C CYS A 1034 -17.66 -33.68 -6.63
N TRP A 1035 -16.64 -32.82 -6.78
CA TRP A 1035 -15.56 -32.70 -5.78
C TRP A 1035 -16.07 -32.39 -4.37
N GLN A 1036 -17.02 -31.46 -4.24
CA GLN A 1036 -17.59 -31.10 -2.94
C GLN A 1036 -18.31 -32.29 -2.29
N GLU A 1037 -19.09 -33.04 -3.07
CA GLU A 1037 -19.76 -34.26 -2.63
C GLU A 1037 -18.75 -35.34 -2.20
N MET A 1038 -17.61 -35.46 -2.89
CA MET A 1038 -16.52 -36.36 -2.49
C MET A 1038 -15.96 -35.99 -1.12
N ILE A 1039 -15.62 -34.71 -0.91
CA ILE A 1039 -15.07 -34.22 0.35
C ILE A 1039 -16.03 -34.50 1.51
N GLU A 1040 -17.31 -34.21 1.33
CA GLU A 1040 -18.35 -34.48 2.34
C GLU A 1040 -18.48 -35.96 2.63
N SER A 1041 -18.57 -36.81 1.59
CA SER A 1041 -18.64 -38.27 1.73
C SER A 1041 -17.44 -38.83 2.48
N VAL A 1042 -16.24 -38.40 2.11
CA VAL A 1042 -14.98 -38.84 2.73
C VAL A 1042 -14.91 -38.41 4.19
N ARG A 1043 -15.37 -37.20 4.54
CA ARG A 1043 -15.45 -36.74 5.94
C ARG A 1043 -16.43 -37.58 6.75
N THR A 1044 -17.62 -37.88 6.22
CA THR A 1044 -18.59 -38.76 6.88
C THR A 1044 -18.01 -40.15 7.14
N ILE A 1045 -17.34 -40.74 6.15
CA ILE A 1045 -16.67 -42.04 6.31
C ILE A 1045 -15.54 -41.95 7.34
N GLY A 1046 -14.71 -40.91 7.25
CA GLY A 1046 -13.61 -40.65 8.17
C GLY A 1046 -14.06 -40.51 9.63
N ALA A 1047 -15.14 -39.76 9.88
CA ALA A 1047 -15.78 -39.62 11.18
C ALA A 1047 -16.18 -40.98 11.76
N ALA A 1048 -16.83 -41.81 10.95
CA ALA A 1048 -17.29 -43.13 11.36
C ALA A 1048 -16.14 -44.12 11.61
N LEU A 1049 -15.02 -43.97 10.90
CA LEU A 1049 -13.81 -44.79 11.10
C LEU A 1049 -13.04 -44.42 12.37
N GLY A 1050 -12.95 -43.11 12.66
CA GLY A 1050 -12.25 -42.58 13.83
C GLY A 1050 -10.74 -42.85 13.86
N MET A 1051 -10.09 -43.01 12.71
CA MET A 1051 -8.64 -43.24 12.60
C MET A 1051 -8.14 -43.00 11.18
N TYR A 1052 -6.83 -43.15 10.96
CA TYR A 1052 -6.23 -43.07 9.64
C TYR A 1052 -6.77 -44.16 8.71
N MET A 1053 -7.15 -43.78 7.50
CA MET A 1053 -7.51 -44.69 6.41
C MET A 1053 -7.28 -44.02 5.06
N ARG A 1054 -6.78 -44.77 4.07
CA ARG A 1054 -6.88 -44.34 2.67
C ARG A 1054 -8.24 -44.75 2.12
N ILE A 1055 -9.00 -43.80 1.61
CA ILE A 1055 -10.36 -43.96 1.10
C ILE A 1055 -10.32 -43.64 -0.40
N ASP A 1056 -10.63 -44.62 -1.24
CA ASP A 1056 -10.62 -44.45 -2.68
C ASP A 1056 -12.04 -44.07 -3.15
N MET A 1057 -12.17 -43.01 -3.94
CA MET A 1057 -13.44 -42.50 -4.49
C MET A 1057 -13.34 -42.34 -6.02
N PHE A 1058 -14.46 -42.53 -6.71
CA PHE A 1058 -14.59 -42.35 -8.15
C PHE A 1058 -15.44 -41.12 -8.49
N ALA A 1059 -14.98 -40.32 -9.46
CA ALA A 1059 -15.76 -39.25 -10.07
C ALA A 1059 -16.66 -39.82 -11.17
N THR A 1060 -17.98 -39.81 -10.96
CA THR A 1060 -18.93 -40.46 -11.88
C THR A 1060 -20.03 -39.51 -12.36
N SER A 1061 -20.69 -39.87 -13.46
CA SER A 1061 -21.84 -39.12 -13.99
C SER A 1061 -23.01 -38.95 -12.99
N ARG A 1062 -23.08 -39.78 -11.94
CA ARG A 1062 -24.07 -39.71 -10.86
C ARG A 1062 -23.52 -39.17 -9.53
N GLY A 1063 -22.33 -38.56 -9.55
CA GLY A 1063 -21.69 -37.97 -8.37
C GLY A 1063 -20.56 -38.81 -7.78
N ALA A 1064 -20.22 -38.57 -6.52
CA ALA A 1064 -19.16 -39.26 -5.80
C ALA A 1064 -19.55 -40.72 -5.47
N VAL A 1065 -18.72 -41.69 -5.84
CA VAL A 1065 -18.96 -43.13 -5.55
C VAL A 1065 -17.76 -43.74 -4.86
N PHE A 1066 -17.99 -44.50 -3.78
CA PHE A 1066 -16.93 -45.18 -3.03
C PHE A 1066 -16.28 -46.32 -3.82
N GLY A 1067 -14.96 -46.49 -3.66
CA GLY A 1067 -14.15 -47.54 -4.26
C GLY A 1067 -13.71 -48.60 -3.28
N GLU A 1068 -12.71 -48.30 -2.45
CA GLU A 1068 -12.19 -49.25 -1.45
C GLU A 1068 -11.46 -48.55 -0.28
N PHE A 1069 -11.23 -49.31 0.79
CA PHE A 1069 -10.37 -48.92 1.90
C PHE A 1069 -8.98 -49.53 1.76
N THR A 1070 -7.94 -48.72 1.97
CA THR A 1070 -6.56 -49.21 2.10
C THR A 1070 -5.92 -48.73 3.42
N PRO A 1071 -5.81 -49.60 4.44
CA PRO A 1071 -5.30 -49.20 5.76
C PRO A 1071 -3.78 -49.05 5.81
N THR A 1072 -3.03 -49.70 4.91
CA THR A 1072 -1.55 -49.72 4.95
C THR A 1072 -0.95 -49.45 3.56
N PRO A 1073 -1.16 -48.25 2.98
CA PRO A 1073 -0.72 -47.96 1.62
C PRO A 1073 0.80 -48.12 1.47
N HIS A 1074 1.20 -48.83 0.42
CA HIS A 1074 2.60 -49.16 0.10
C HIS A 1074 3.36 -49.93 1.20
N GLY A 1075 2.66 -50.41 2.24
CA GLY A 1075 3.29 -50.99 3.43
C GLY A 1075 4.22 -50.01 4.15
N GLY A 1076 4.10 -48.70 3.91
CA GLY A 1076 4.96 -47.66 4.47
C GLY A 1076 6.29 -47.47 3.73
N ASN A 1077 6.42 -47.87 2.47
CA ASN A 1077 7.66 -47.72 1.70
C ASN A 1077 7.55 -46.67 0.58
N GLY A 1078 8.66 -45.98 0.30
CA GLY A 1078 8.82 -45.12 -0.88
C GLY A 1078 8.34 -43.68 -0.74
N TYR A 1079 7.94 -43.25 0.46
CA TYR A 1079 7.64 -41.85 0.78
C TYR A 1079 8.93 -41.03 0.84
N THR A 1080 8.89 -39.78 0.38
CA THR A 1080 10.00 -38.83 0.56
C THR A 1080 10.04 -38.30 1.99
N GLU A 1081 11.15 -37.67 2.38
CA GLU A 1081 11.25 -36.97 3.67
C GLU A 1081 10.16 -35.89 3.83
N TYR A 1082 9.83 -35.17 2.75
CA TYR A 1082 8.73 -34.20 2.73
C TYR A 1082 7.39 -34.85 3.10
N ALA A 1083 7.04 -35.95 2.42
CA ALA A 1083 5.77 -36.65 2.65
C ALA A 1083 5.71 -37.28 4.03
N ASP A 1084 6.82 -37.84 4.51
CA ASP A 1084 6.88 -38.49 5.80
C ASP A 1084 6.62 -37.52 6.96
N LYS A 1085 7.19 -36.31 6.89
CA LYS A 1085 6.94 -35.25 7.86
C LYS A 1085 5.53 -34.67 7.70
N TYR A 1086 5.09 -34.43 6.46
CA TYR A 1086 3.77 -33.88 6.16
C TYR A 1086 2.64 -34.77 6.66
N LEU A 1087 2.59 -36.03 6.22
CA LEU A 1087 1.54 -36.97 6.65
C LEU A 1087 1.71 -37.36 8.13
N GLY A 1088 2.96 -37.37 8.62
CA GLY A 1088 3.25 -37.63 10.03
C GLY A 1088 2.65 -36.59 10.97
N SER A 1089 2.51 -35.33 10.53
CA SER A 1089 1.90 -34.27 11.35
C SER A 1089 0.40 -34.45 11.58
N PHE A 1090 -0.29 -35.28 10.79
CA PHE A 1090 -1.70 -35.60 10.97
C PHE A 1090 -1.92 -36.77 11.94
N TRP A 1091 -0.87 -37.53 12.24
CA TRP A 1091 -0.96 -38.69 13.10
C TRP A 1091 -0.94 -38.27 14.58
N ASN A 1092 -2.13 -38.14 15.17
CA ASN A 1092 -2.32 -37.82 16.59
C ASN A 1092 -3.13 -38.92 17.31
N GLY A 1093 -2.95 -39.07 18.63
CA GLY A 1093 -3.65 -40.04 19.47
C GLY A 1093 -3.71 -41.45 18.86
N GLU A 1094 -4.91 -42.04 18.76
CA GLU A 1094 -5.16 -43.34 18.10
C GLU A 1094 -5.20 -43.23 16.56
N GLU A 1095 -4.13 -42.69 15.96
CA GLU A 1095 -3.91 -42.61 14.51
C GLU A 1095 -4.82 -41.62 13.76
N GLY A 1096 -5.25 -40.52 14.37
CA GLY A 1096 -6.05 -39.47 13.73
C GLY A 1096 -7.13 -38.86 14.60
N VAL A 1097 -7.34 -39.40 15.81
CA VAL A 1097 -8.27 -38.89 16.82
C VAL A 1097 -7.52 -38.74 18.13
N GLN A 1098 -7.73 -37.61 18.82
CA GLN A 1098 -7.11 -37.31 20.11
C GLN A 1098 -7.55 -38.26 21.22
#